data_AF-A0A7X3GJH2-F1
#
_entry.id   AF-A0A7X3GJH2-F1
#
_cell.length_a   1.000
_cell.length_b   1.000
_cell.length_c   1.000
_cell.angle_alpha   90.00
_cell.angle_beta   90.00
_cell.angle_gamma   90.00
#
_symmetry.space_group_name_H-M   'P 1'
#
loop_
_entity.id
_entity.type
_entity.pdbx_description
1 polymer ?
#
loop_
_entity_poly.entity_id
_entity_poly.type
_entity_poly.pdbx_seq_one_letter_code
_entity_poly.pdbx_strand_id
1 'polypeptide(L)'
;MPGLWDGAAIEIMDDGNGIALALAERMREAGAQVRIVATVTAEADAVIWLDALKAMETDEEALSANRRAFEAAKTVAAKFAQQGGIFVTVQDTGGSFGLAEPAASRSIWTAGLTGLVKTAAREWPKAAVKAIDLDREGLTAEDAAERIFEELFAGGPECEVGLQAGGRRMTPILDLDAATSISPNDNRKGRAATDEPAVLLVSGGARGVTAAAIAALARTERLRLILLGRTPLEEEPAACRGISDDAGMKRALLEQSKAEGIALPLAELGRKVQRIVMNREITGNLQALRDLGSEAIYVPVDVQNAGALREALLPIRAQWGPITGIVHGAGVLADKAIADKTLDQFDYVFDTKVGGLRVLLSVTENDPLTLICLFSSVSARSGNVGQADYAMANEVLNKCAQFEAIRRGSSCIVKSINWGPWDGGMVSPLLKKHFEQRGVNLIPLDEGTAAFVAEATDMNGPVEVVIGGCSEDRPTLIEGASEKSWYAELFLPEPSHAPWLNDHRIGGKPVVPAVMAMDWFVRAASAAYPHLSVKQCSNLAVKKGIMAAANDAKRKRLVLACLDQTDGIEHARLRFELRGEEGLVHYTADVEMGVARDAVRFGVPTLDAVSGEAWNWEIADAYDGSKLFHGPAFRVIRELTLAGNEGAEAIFKHDEATAWSFREGRIDPAMIDGGLQLARLWGIRMFGETTLPTVIGSHSAYRSMPENESIICRIRSKRHGRYKTVSQLAWLDGQGEVVAELLDVEMHIVAGQ
;
A
#
# COMPACT_ATOMS: atom_id res chain seq x y z
N MET A 1 -10.01 -13.36 -0.87
CA MET A 1 -10.23 -12.76 0.46
C MET A 1 -10.94 -13.79 1.33
N PRO A 2 -10.40 -14.09 2.53
CA PRO A 2 -10.98 -15.04 3.47
C PRO A 2 -12.42 -14.65 3.85
N GLY A 3 -13.32 -15.62 4.02
CA GLY A 3 -14.70 -15.40 4.51
C GLY A 3 -15.75 -14.96 3.47
N LEU A 4 -15.35 -14.44 2.29
CA LEU A 4 -16.33 -14.04 1.26
C LEU A 4 -17.24 -15.19 0.80
N TRP A 5 -16.72 -16.42 0.85
CA TRP A 5 -17.35 -17.57 0.22
C TRP A 5 -18.01 -18.53 1.22
N ASP A 6 -17.99 -18.19 2.51
CA ASP A 6 -18.44 -19.07 3.61
C ASP A 6 -19.85 -18.70 4.10
N GLY A 7 -20.74 -18.34 3.17
CA GLY A 7 -22.12 -17.94 3.48
C GLY A 7 -22.28 -16.52 4.00
N ALA A 8 -21.25 -15.67 3.86
CA ALA A 8 -21.32 -14.24 4.18
C ALA A 8 -22.44 -13.56 3.37
N ALA A 9 -23.23 -12.72 4.03
CA ALA A 9 -24.13 -11.79 3.36
C ALA A 9 -23.30 -10.66 2.71
N ILE A 10 -23.00 -10.81 1.43
CA ILE A 10 -22.23 -9.83 0.65
C ILE A 10 -23.16 -8.78 0.07
N GLU A 11 -22.82 -7.52 0.35
CA GLU A 11 -23.44 -6.35 -0.27
C GLU A 11 -22.48 -5.72 -1.28
N ILE A 12 -22.93 -5.58 -2.52
CA ILE A 12 -22.22 -4.85 -3.57
C ILE A 12 -22.97 -3.54 -3.81
N MET A 13 -22.27 -2.41 -3.69
CA MET A 13 -22.86 -1.12 -4.03
C MET A 13 -23.02 -1.00 -5.55
N ASP A 14 -24.17 -0.52 -5.99
CA ASP A 14 -24.44 -0.25 -7.40
C ASP A 14 -23.50 0.84 -7.95
N ASP A 15 -22.77 0.51 -9.02
CA ASP A 15 -21.84 1.40 -9.73
C ASP A 15 -22.52 2.21 -10.84
N GLY A 16 -23.78 1.93 -11.17
CA GLY A 16 -24.54 2.61 -12.21
C GLY A 16 -24.13 2.28 -13.65
N ASN A 17 -23.10 1.44 -13.86
CA ASN A 17 -22.58 1.10 -15.19
C ASN A 17 -22.59 -0.43 -15.48
N GLY A 18 -23.18 -1.24 -14.60
CA GLY A 18 -23.35 -2.68 -14.81
C GLY A 18 -22.24 -3.58 -14.26
N ILE A 19 -21.15 -3.01 -13.72
CA ILE A 19 -20.05 -3.79 -13.12
C ILE A 19 -20.55 -4.55 -11.88
N ALA A 20 -21.36 -3.90 -11.05
CA ALA A 20 -21.95 -4.52 -9.86
C ALA A 20 -22.84 -5.72 -10.22
N LEU A 21 -23.57 -5.63 -11.35
CA LEU A 21 -24.41 -6.71 -11.85
C LEU A 21 -23.56 -7.90 -12.31
N ALA A 22 -22.60 -7.67 -13.21
CA ALA A 22 -21.71 -8.70 -13.72
C ALA A 22 -20.89 -9.37 -12.60
N LEU A 23 -20.38 -8.57 -11.65
CA LEU A 23 -19.65 -9.08 -10.49
C LEU A 23 -20.55 -9.94 -9.58
N ALA A 24 -21.79 -9.50 -9.33
CA ALA A 24 -22.73 -10.27 -8.51
C ALA A 24 -23.10 -11.60 -9.16
N GLU A 25 -23.29 -11.64 -10.48
CA GLU A 25 -23.54 -12.87 -11.24
C GLU A 25 -22.35 -13.83 -11.12
N ARG A 26 -21.15 -13.34 -11.43
CA ARG A 26 -19.91 -14.12 -11.34
C ARG A 26 -19.64 -14.66 -9.93
N MET A 27 -19.88 -13.87 -8.90
CA MET A 27 -19.74 -14.29 -7.51
C MET A 27 -20.78 -15.36 -7.11
N ARG A 28 -22.03 -15.26 -7.59
CA ARG A 28 -23.07 -16.27 -7.35
C ARG A 28 -22.73 -17.60 -8.02
N GLU A 29 -22.18 -17.58 -9.23
CA GLU A 29 -21.67 -18.79 -9.89
C GLU A 29 -20.57 -19.48 -9.08
N ALA A 30 -19.73 -18.70 -8.39
CA ALA A 30 -18.71 -19.21 -7.46
C ALA A 30 -19.25 -19.59 -6.07
N GLY A 31 -20.58 -19.55 -5.86
CA GLY A 31 -21.28 -19.99 -4.65
C GLY A 31 -21.51 -18.91 -3.58
N ALA A 32 -21.26 -17.62 -3.88
CA ALA A 32 -21.45 -16.54 -2.91
C ALA A 32 -22.92 -16.09 -2.77
N GLN A 33 -23.29 -15.62 -1.57
CA GLN A 33 -24.59 -14.99 -1.32
C GLN A 33 -24.52 -13.47 -1.49
N VAL A 34 -24.88 -12.99 -2.67
CA VAL A 34 -24.66 -11.59 -3.07
C VAL A 34 -25.97 -10.83 -3.31
N ARG A 35 -26.05 -9.64 -2.72
CA ARG A 35 -27.11 -8.65 -2.96
C ARG A 35 -26.51 -7.33 -3.45
N ILE A 36 -27.12 -6.74 -4.46
CA ILE A 36 -26.79 -5.38 -4.90
C ILE A 36 -27.64 -4.41 -4.10
N VAL A 37 -27.02 -3.37 -3.54
CA VAL A 37 -27.66 -2.40 -2.66
C VAL A 37 -27.34 -0.97 -3.08
N ALA A 38 -28.26 -0.04 -2.82
CA ALA A 38 -28.02 1.39 -2.98
C ALA A 38 -27.36 2.01 -1.74
N THR A 39 -27.55 1.40 -0.57
CA THR A 39 -26.95 1.80 0.70
C THR A 39 -26.54 0.57 1.49
N VAL A 40 -25.37 0.62 2.10
CA VAL A 40 -24.84 -0.47 2.94
C VAL A 40 -25.67 -0.62 4.21
N THR A 41 -25.91 -1.86 4.64
CA THR A 41 -26.61 -2.18 5.88
C THR A 41 -25.65 -2.60 6.98
N ALA A 42 -26.03 -2.39 8.25
CA ALA A 42 -25.22 -2.80 9.40
C ALA A 42 -25.10 -4.32 9.55
N GLU A 43 -25.98 -5.08 8.90
CA GLU A 43 -26.02 -6.54 8.94
C GLU A 43 -25.07 -7.19 7.91
N ALA A 44 -24.50 -6.42 6.98
CA ALA A 44 -23.56 -6.93 5.99
C ALA A 44 -22.38 -7.68 6.66
N ASP A 45 -22.02 -8.85 6.14
CA ASP A 45 -20.80 -9.55 6.54
C ASP A 45 -19.61 -9.11 5.67
N ALA A 46 -19.93 -8.66 4.46
CA ALA A 46 -18.97 -8.18 3.48
C ALA A 46 -19.57 -7.03 2.66
N VAL A 47 -18.75 -6.01 2.38
CA VAL A 47 -19.10 -4.85 1.58
C VAL A 47 -18.08 -4.72 0.45
N ILE A 48 -18.58 -4.73 -0.79
CA ILE A 48 -17.80 -4.37 -1.99
C ILE A 48 -18.35 -3.03 -2.49
N TRP A 49 -17.64 -1.97 -2.16
CA TRP A 49 -18.03 -0.60 -2.41
C TRP A 49 -17.50 -0.14 -3.77
N LEU A 50 -18.39 -0.08 -4.77
CA LEU A 50 -18.08 0.29 -6.16
C LEU A 50 -18.54 1.72 -6.52
N ASP A 51 -19.03 2.51 -5.57
CA ASP A 51 -19.70 3.79 -5.86
C ASP A 51 -18.74 4.86 -6.43
N ALA A 52 -17.42 4.74 -6.20
CA ALA A 52 -16.42 5.57 -6.88
C ALA A 52 -16.21 5.23 -8.37
N LEU A 53 -16.87 4.18 -8.88
CA LEU A 53 -16.88 3.81 -10.29
C LEU A 53 -18.03 4.48 -11.07
N LYS A 54 -18.92 5.23 -10.40
CA LYS A 54 -19.95 6.01 -11.08
C LYS A 54 -19.34 7.06 -12.01
N ALA A 55 -20.04 7.39 -13.09
CA ALA A 55 -19.67 8.53 -13.91
C ALA A 55 -19.73 9.81 -13.05
N MET A 56 -18.65 10.58 -13.05
CA MET A 56 -18.53 11.83 -12.30
C MET A 56 -18.23 12.94 -13.29
N GLU A 57 -19.10 13.93 -13.37
CA GLU A 57 -18.96 15.08 -14.27
C GLU A 57 -18.15 16.20 -13.62
N THR A 58 -18.06 16.22 -12.29
CA THR A 58 -17.37 17.28 -11.53
C THR A 58 -16.46 16.75 -10.43
N ASP A 59 -15.46 17.56 -10.08
CA ASP A 59 -14.59 17.31 -8.91
C ASP A 59 -15.39 17.19 -7.61
N GLU A 60 -16.53 17.89 -7.50
CA GLU A 60 -17.38 17.86 -6.31
C GLU A 60 -18.08 16.51 -6.14
N GLU A 61 -18.56 15.93 -7.23
CA GLU A 61 -19.12 14.58 -7.23
C GLU A 61 -18.07 13.54 -6.83
N ALA A 62 -16.85 13.67 -7.34
CA ALA A 62 -15.75 12.79 -6.95
C ALA A 62 -15.34 12.92 -5.48
N LEU A 63 -15.27 14.14 -4.96
CA LEU A 63 -15.00 14.38 -3.54
C LEU A 63 -16.09 13.78 -2.65
N SER A 64 -17.36 13.92 -3.03
CA SER A 64 -18.49 13.37 -2.28
C SER A 64 -18.46 11.83 -2.19
N ALA A 65 -17.79 11.14 -3.11
CA ALA A 65 -17.58 9.70 -3.05
C ALA A 65 -16.77 9.27 -1.81
N ASN A 66 -15.76 10.06 -1.41
CA ASN A 66 -15.00 9.81 -0.18
C ASN A 66 -15.91 9.82 1.05
N ARG A 67 -16.79 10.83 1.14
CA ARG A 67 -17.74 10.97 2.24
C ARG A 67 -18.72 9.79 2.30
N ARG A 68 -19.24 9.35 1.15
CA ARG A 68 -20.14 8.18 1.07
C ARG A 68 -19.42 6.86 1.41
N ALA A 69 -18.15 6.70 1.03
CA ALA A 69 -17.35 5.55 1.43
C ALA A 69 -17.12 5.51 2.94
N PHE A 70 -16.82 6.67 3.54
CA PHE A 70 -16.69 6.79 5.00
C PHE A 70 -18.01 6.46 5.70
N GLU A 71 -19.15 6.92 5.18
CA GLU A 71 -20.48 6.58 5.71
C GLU A 71 -20.75 5.07 5.63
N ALA A 72 -20.45 4.43 4.51
CA ALA A 72 -20.55 2.97 4.36
C ALA A 72 -19.67 2.22 5.37
N ALA A 73 -18.41 2.65 5.54
CA ALA A 73 -17.49 2.10 6.54
C ALA A 73 -18.03 2.28 7.97
N LYS A 74 -18.57 3.46 8.29
CA LYS A 74 -19.18 3.77 9.58
C LYS A 74 -20.35 2.85 9.91
N THR A 75 -21.19 2.53 8.94
CA THR A 75 -22.36 1.64 9.12
C THR A 75 -21.96 0.24 9.61
N VAL A 76 -20.85 -0.31 9.10
CA VAL A 76 -20.39 -1.67 9.47
C VAL A 76 -19.32 -1.67 10.57
N ALA A 77 -18.76 -0.51 10.94
CA ALA A 77 -17.59 -0.39 11.79
C ALA A 77 -17.72 -1.11 13.15
N ALA A 78 -18.87 -0.98 13.82
CA ALA A 78 -19.08 -1.60 15.13
C ALA A 78 -19.02 -3.14 15.06
N LYS A 79 -19.64 -3.72 14.03
CA LYS A 79 -19.62 -5.15 13.76
C LYS A 79 -18.21 -5.59 13.38
N PHE A 80 -17.58 -4.91 12.42
CA PHE A 80 -16.30 -5.33 11.87
C PHE A 80 -15.14 -5.22 12.87
N ALA A 81 -15.17 -4.22 13.76
CA ALA A 81 -14.23 -4.12 14.87
C ALA A 81 -14.34 -5.31 15.85
N GLN A 82 -15.55 -5.78 16.14
CA GLN A 82 -15.79 -6.80 17.16
C GLN A 82 -15.72 -8.22 16.63
N GLN A 83 -16.34 -8.46 15.48
CA GLN A 83 -16.63 -9.79 14.91
C GLN A 83 -15.80 -10.10 13.66
N GLY A 84 -15.13 -9.10 13.07
CA GLY A 84 -14.54 -9.21 11.74
C GLY A 84 -15.56 -8.96 10.65
N GLY A 85 -15.14 -9.12 9.41
CA GLY A 85 -15.94 -8.80 8.22
C GLY A 85 -15.03 -8.49 7.04
N ILE A 86 -15.62 -8.04 5.94
CA ILE A 86 -14.88 -7.77 4.70
C ILE A 86 -15.27 -6.41 4.16
N PHE A 87 -14.29 -5.53 3.94
CA PHE A 87 -14.55 -4.19 3.41
C PHE A 87 -13.62 -3.89 2.24
N VAL A 88 -14.20 -3.77 1.05
CA VAL A 88 -13.46 -3.52 -0.19
C VAL A 88 -13.94 -2.21 -0.79
N THR A 89 -13.02 -1.34 -1.18
CA THR A 89 -13.31 -0.16 -1.99
C THR A 89 -12.70 -0.32 -3.37
N VAL A 90 -13.43 0.06 -4.41
CA VAL A 90 -12.91 0.08 -5.79
C VAL A 90 -13.02 1.50 -6.35
N GLN A 91 -11.91 2.02 -6.85
CA GLN A 91 -11.82 3.31 -7.53
C GLN A 91 -11.20 3.16 -8.93
N ASP A 92 -11.33 4.19 -9.76
CA ASP A 92 -10.61 4.31 -11.02
C ASP A 92 -9.76 5.58 -11.03
N THR A 93 -8.49 5.38 -10.68
CA THR A 93 -7.40 6.35 -10.80
C THR A 93 -6.30 5.81 -11.74
N GLY A 94 -6.66 4.89 -12.64
CA GLY A 94 -5.78 4.36 -13.69
C GLY A 94 -4.96 3.12 -13.33
N GLY A 95 -5.45 2.28 -12.40
CA GLY A 95 -4.83 1.00 -12.04
C GLY A 95 -3.45 1.10 -11.39
N SER A 96 -3.05 2.30 -10.96
CA SER A 96 -1.74 2.63 -10.39
C SER A 96 -1.82 3.62 -9.22
N PHE A 97 -3.00 3.83 -8.67
CA PHE A 97 -3.31 4.81 -7.62
C PHE A 97 -2.90 6.23 -8.01
N GLY A 98 -3.09 6.61 -9.28
CA GLY A 98 -2.68 7.92 -9.80
C GLY A 98 -1.17 8.18 -9.80
N LEU A 99 -0.33 7.13 -9.74
CA LEU A 99 1.13 7.23 -9.83
C LEU A 99 1.65 7.29 -11.28
N ALA A 100 0.82 6.93 -12.26
CA ALA A 100 1.12 7.03 -13.68
C ALA A 100 0.39 8.22 -14.34
N GLU A 101 0.72 8.52 -15.60
CA GLU A 101 0.04 9.57 -16.35
C GLU A 101 -1.48 9.35 -16.37
N PRO A 102 -2.27 10.33 -15.89
CA PRO A 102 -3.72 10.20 -15.83
C PRO A 102 -4.33 10.38 -17.22
N ALA A 103 -5.23 9.47 -17.61
CA ALA A 103 -6.13 9.73 -18.71
C ALA A 103 -7.08 10.89 -18.36
N ALA A 104 -7.47 11.70 -19.34
CA ALA A 104 -8.26 12.91 -19.15
C ALA A 104 -9.66 12.68 -18.52
N SER A 105 -10.16 11.44 -18.53
CA SER A 105 -11.47 11.06 -17.99
C SER A 105 -11.45 10.64 -16.52
N ARG A 106 -10.28 10.62 -15.84
CA ARG A 106 -10.13 10.08 -14.49
C ARG A 106 -10.15 11.17 -13.42
N SER A 107 -10.83 10.92 -12.30
CA SER A 107 -10.87 11.86 -11.17
C SER A 107 -9.99 11.41 -10.02
N ILE A 108 -8.86 12.09 -9.84
CA ILE A 108 -7.91 11.87 -8.73
C ILE A 108 -8.51 12.16 -7.35
N TRP A 109 -9.65 12.86 -7.30
CA TRP A 109 -10.30 13.30 -6.07
C TRP A 109 -10.93 12.14 -5.29
N THR A 110 -11.09 10.97 -5.91
CA THR A 110 -11.54 9.74 -5.24
C THR A 110 -10.42 9.05 -4.44
N ALA A 111 -9.15 9.46 -4.59
CA ALA A 111 -8.00 8.72 -4.06
C ALA A 111 -7.97 8.52 -2.54
N GLY A 112 -8.80 9.25 -1.78
CA GLY A 112 -8.87 9.12 -0.33
C GLY A 112 -9.29 7.73 0.15
N LEU A 113 -9.93 6.90 -0.69
CA LEU A 113 -10.40 5.57 -0.29
C LEU A 113 -9.30 4.67 0.30
N THR A 114 -8.06 4.77 -0.18
CA THR A 114 -6.98 3.96 0.38
C THR A 114 -6.65 4.35 1.83
N GLY A 115 -6.72 5.66 2.16
CA GLY A 115 -6.57 6.17 3.52
C GLY A 115 -7.64 5.63 4.48
N LEU A 116 -8.87 5.46 3.99
CA LEU A 116 -9.97 4.82 4.72
C LEU A 116 -9.64 3.35 5.01
N VAL A 117 -9.33 2.57 3.97
CA VAL A 117 -9.06 1.14 4.08
C VAL A 117 -7.88 0.87 5.01
N LYS A 118 -6.79 1.63 4.90
CA LYS A 118 -5.60 1.46 5.77
C LYS A 118 -5.89 1.81 7.22
N THR A 119 -6.75 2.80 7.48
CA THR A 119 -7.20 3.10 8.84
C THR A 119 -8.15 2.01 9.37
N ALA A 120 -9.09 1.55 8.54
CA ALA A 120 -9.98 0.45 8.85
C ALA A 120 -9.21 -0.84 9.19
N ALA A 121 -8.10 -1.14 8.49
CA ALA A 121 -7.23 -2.29 8.81
C ALA A 121 -6.70 -2.24 10.26
N ARG A 122 -6.41 -1.03 10.76
CA ARG A 122 -5.92 -0.83 12.15
C ARG A 122 -7.04 -0.86 13.17
N GLU A 123 -8.21 -0.35 12.83
CA GLU A 123 -9.37 -0.32 13.73
C GLU A 123 -10.13 -1.65 13.78
N TRP A 124 -10.07 -2.44 12.70
CA TRP A 124 -10.78 -3.71 12.54
C TRP A 124 -9.78 -4.86 12.31
N PRO A 125 -8.94 -5.21 13.30
CA PRO A 125 -7.88 -6.20 13.12
C PRO A 125 -8.39 -7.62 12.82
N LYS A 126 -9.69 -7.87 13.00
CA LYS A 126 -10.37 -9.14 12.66
C LYS A 126 -11.00 -9.12 11.26
N ALA A 127 -11.08 -7.96 10.61
CA ALA A 127 -11.68 -7.81 9.29
C ALA A 127 -10.62 -7.87 8.19
N ALA A 128 -11.00 -8.39 7.03
CA ALA A 128 -10.19 -8.31 5.82
C ALA A 128 -10.59 -7.05 5.05
N VAL A 129 -9.64 -6.16 4.79
CA VAL A 129 -9.90 -4.91 4.07
C VAL A 129 -9.00 -4.79 2.85
N LYS A 130 -9.49 -4.17 1.77
CA LYS A 130 -8.72 -3.97 0.53
C LYS A 130 -9.19 -2.74 -0.26
N ALA A 131 -8.25 -1.99 -0.79
CA ALA A 131 -8.49 -0.93 -1.77
C ALA A 131 -7.97 -1.42 -3.13
N ILE A 132 -8.87 -1.44 -4.12
CA ILE A 132 -8.57 -1.79 -5.49
C ILE A 132 -8.64 -0.52 -6.34
N ASP A 133 -7.57 -0.25 -7.09
CA ASP A 133 -7.59 0.73 -8.16
C ASP A 133 -7.68 0.00 -9.49
N LEU A 134 -8.75 0.22 -10.25
CA LEU A 134 -9.01 -0.46 -11.50
C LEU A 134 -8.86 0.54 -12.65
N ASP A 135 -7.98 0.25 -13.59
CA ASP A 135 -7.96 0.92 -14.88
C ASP A 135 -9.06 0.35 -15.77
N ARG A 136 -10.11 1.13 -16.01
CA ARG A 136 -11.27 0.71 -16.80
C ARG A 136 -11.17 1.05 -18.28
N GLU A 137 -10.08 1.67 -18.70
CA GLU A 137 -9.95 2.12 -20.08
C GLU A 137 -10.03 0.94 -21.05
N GLY A 138 -11.03 0.97 -21.93
CA GLY A 138 -11.28 -0.09 -22.92
C GLY A 138 -11.92 -1.38 -22.38
N LEU A 139 -12.29 -1.44 -21.10
CA LEU A 139 -12.93 -2.62 -20.52
C LEU A 139 -14.47 -2.58 -20.65
N THR A 140 -15.06 -3.75 -20.91
CA THR A 140 -16.51 -3.95 -20.71
C THR A 140 -16.84 -4.06 -19.22
N ALA A 141 -18.12 -4.01 -18.86
CA ALA A 141 -18.54 -4.19 -17.47
C ALA A 141 -18.19 -5.59 -16.95
N GLU A 142 -18.30 -6.59 -17.83
CA GLU A 142 -17.96 -7.99 -17.58
C GLU A 142 -16.45 -8.17 -17.39
N ASP A 143 -15.60 -7.57 -18.24
CA ASP A 143 -14.14 -7.65 -18.09
C ASP A 143 -13.66 -6.97 -16.80
N ALA A 144 -14.26 -5.82 -16.46
CA ALA A 144 -13.99 -5.12 -15.21
C ALA A 144 -14.40 -5.96 -13.99
N ALA A 145 -15.59 -6.58 -14.05
CA ALA A 145 -16.08 -7.47 -13.01
C ALA A 145 -15.21 -8.71 -12.82
N GLU A 146 -14.73 -9.35 -13.90
CA GLU A 146 -13.86 -10.51 -13.80
C GLU A 146 -12.53 -10.16 -13.12
N ARG A 147 -11.93 -9.01 -13.46
CA ARG A 147 -10.69 -8.55 -12.82
C ARG A 147 -10.85 -8.29 -11.32
N ILE A 148 -11.97 -7.67 -10.93
CA ILE A 148 -12.30 -7.48 -9.50
C ILE A 148 -12.52 -8.85 -8.84
N PHE A 149 -13.27 -9.74 -9.47
CA PHE A 149 -13.53 -11.09 -8.98
C PHE A 149 -12.23 -11.87 -8.76
N GLU A 150 -11.30 -11.87 -9.71
CA GLU A 150 -10.01 -12.55 -9.62
C GLU A 150 -9.16 -12.03 -8.45
N GLU A 151 -9.13 -10.72 -8.23
CA GLU A 151 -8.43 -10.13 -7.08
C GLU A 151 -9.11 -10.53 -5.75
N LEU A 152 -10.44 -10.50 -5.70
CA LEU A 152 -11.20 -10.93 -4.54
C LEU A 152 -11.10 -12.43 -4.28
N PHE A 153 -10.92 -13.26 -5.31
CA PHE A 153 -10.85 -14.71 -5.18
C PHE A 153 -9.42 -15.18 -4.86
N ALA A 154 -8.43 -14.68 -5.61
CA ALA A 154 -7.06 -15.20 -5.62
C ALA A 154 -5.95 -14.13 -5.47
N GLY A 155 -6.30 -12.85 -5.30
CA GLY A 155 -5.36 -11.72 -5.29
C GLY A 155 -4.33 -11.74 -4.17
N GLY A 156 -4.76 -12.08 -2.95
CA GLY A 156 -3.90 -12.13 -1.77
C GLY A 156 -4.25 -11.07 -0.72
N PRO A 157 -3.44 -10.96 0.34
CA PRO A 157 -3.75 -10.12 1.51
C PRO A 157 -3.26 -8.67 1.39
N GLU A 158 -2.65 -8.26 0.27
CA GLU A 158 -2.18 -6.88 0.10
C GLU A 158 -3.34 -5.89 0.21
N CYS A 159 -3.16 -4.85 1.03
CA CYS A 159 -4.21 -3.88 1.34
C CYS A 159 -4.51 -2.94 0.15
N GLU A 160 -3.50 -2.58 -0.64
CA GLU A 160 -3.62 -1.71 -1.83
C GLU A 160 -3.19 -2.49 -3.08
N VAL A 161 -4.08 -2.57 -4.08
CA VAL A 161 -3.82 -3.28 -5.34
C VAL A 161 -4.30 -2.45 -6.53
N GLY A 162 -3.40 -2.23 -7.49
CA GLY A 162 -3.69 -1.63 -8.78
C GLY A 162 -3.83 -2.70 -9.85
N LEU A 163 -4.88 -2.60 -10.66
CA LEU A 163 -5.19 -3.49 -11.79
C LEU A 163 -5.17 -2.65 -13.07
N GLN A 164 -4.08 -2.73 -13.84
CA GLN A 164 -3.86 -1.92 -15.04
C GLN A 164 -4.57 -2.52 -16.27
N ALA A 165 -4.93 -1.70 -17.27
CA ALA A 165 -5.65 -2.17 -18.46
C ALA A 165 -4.92 -3.32 -19.18
N GLY A 166 -3.58 -3.29 -19.22
CA GLY A 166 -2.74 -4.36 -19.78
C GLY A 166 -2.72 -5.69 -19.01
N GLY A 167 -3.55 -5.85 -17.97
CA GLY A 167 -3.63 -7.08 -17.16
C GLY A 167 -2.61 -7.17 -16.03
N ARG A 168 -1.71 -6.17 -15.93
CA ARG A 168 -0.70 -6.12 -14.87
C ARG A 168 -1.33 -5.77 -13.52
N ARG A 169 -0.95 -6.53 -12.49
CA ARG A 169 -1.28 -6.26 -11.09
C ARG A 169 -0.08 -5.62 -10.40
N MET A 170 -0.30 -4.54 -9.65
CA MET A 170 0.73 -3.89 -8.85
C MET A 170 0.27 -3.58 -7.43
N THR A 171 1.22 -3.35 -6.53
CA THR A 171 0.98 -2.85 -5.17
C THR A 171 2.01 -1.75 -4.89
N PRO A 172 1.60 -0.55 -4.44
CA PRO A 172 2.54 0.50 -4.04
C PRO A 172 3.37 0.06 -2.84
N ILE A 173 4.68 0.27 -2.89
CA ILE A 173 5.61 -0.01 -1.79
C ILE A 173 6.41 1.25 -1.46
N LEU A 174 6.88 1.35 -0.21
CA LEU A 174 7.81 2.41 0.18
C LEU A 174 9.21 2.03 -0.32
N ASP A 175 9.77 2.86 -1.20
CA ASP A 175 11.16 2.71 -1.65
C ASP A 175 12.11 3.28 -0.60
N LEU A 176 12.74 2.40 0.18
CA LEU A 176 13.73 2.75 1.19
C LEU A 176 15.11 3.05 0.58
N ASP A 177 15.39 2.57 -0.63
CA ASP A 177 16.69 2.79 -1.28
C ASP A 177 16.79 4.24 -1.78
N ALA A 178 15.69 4.82 -2.26
CA ALA A 178 15.58 6.24 -2.60
C ALA A 178 15.84 7.19 -1.41
N ALA A 179 15.64 6.75 -0.17
CA ALA A 179 15.90 7.57 1.02
C ALA A 179 17.40 7.73 1.32
N THR A 180 18.24 6.77 0.92
CA THR A 180 19.69 6.78 1.19
C THR A 180 20.53 7.57 0.19
N SER A 181 19.97 7.96 -0.96
CA SER A 181 20.65 8.81 -1.95
C SER A 181 20.64 10.30 -1.60
N ILE A 182 20.07 10.70 -0.45
CA ILE A 182 20.06 12.09 0.00
C ILE A 182 21.39 12.40 0.69
N SER A 183 22.45 12.63 -0.09
CA SER A 183 23.65 13.28 0.43
C SER A 183 23.38 14.79 0.59
N PRO A 184 23.70 15.41 1.75
CA PRO A 184 23.58 16.86 1.96
C PRO A 184 24.39 17.71 0.95
N ASN A 185 25.29 17.07 0.21
CA ASN A 185 26.25 17.67 -0.70
C ASN A 185 25.94 17.47 -2.20
N ASP A 186 24.83 16.82 -2.55
CA ASP A 186 24.43 16.84 -3.96
C ASP A 186 24.03 18.26 -4.33
N ASN A 187 24.70 18.82 -5.33
CA ASN A 187 24.37 20.10 -5.96
C ASN A 187 22.98 19.99 -6.61
N ARG A 188 21.93 19.94 -5.79
CA ARG A 188 20.53 20.00 -6.21
C ARG A 188 20.37 21.32 -6.91
N LYS A 189 20.09 21.26 -8.21
CA LYS A 189 19.76 22.45 -8.99
C LYS A 189 18.47 23.01 -8.42
N GLY A 190 18.60 24.05 -7.59
CA GLY A 190 17.47 24.81 -7.08
C GLY A 190 16.68 25.47 -8.20
N ARG A 191 15.49 25.97 -7.86
CA ARG A 191 14.71 26.85 -8.73
C ARG A 191 15.62 27.92 -9.36
N ALA A 192 15.46 28.17 -10.65
CA ALA A 192 16.25 29.20 -11.34
C ALA A 192 16.12 30.52 -10.59
N ALA A 193 17.25 31.08 -10.14
CA ALA A 193 17.26 32.35 -9.43
C ALA A 193 16.67 33.44 -10.34
N THR A 194 15.53 34.00 -9.94
CA THR A 194 14.93 35.16 -10.59
C THR A 194 15.37 36.43 -9.86
N ASP A 195 15.52 37.54 -10.59
CA ASP A 195 15.81 38.84 -9.98
C ASP A 195 14.66 39.33 -9.08
N GLU A 196 13.44 38.84 -9.31
CA GLU A 196 12.26 39.16 -8.49
C GLU A 196 11.99 38.11 -7.40
N PRO A 197 11.59 38.53 -6.19
CA PRO A 197 11.21 37.62 -5.10
C PRO A 197 10.00 36.75 -5.46
N ALA A 198 10.03 35.48 -5.07
CA ALA A 198 8.87 34.60 -5.21
C ALA A 198 7.67 35.10 -4.38
N VAL A 199 6.46 34.99 -4.92
CA VAL A 199 5.19 35.33 -4.26
C VAL A 199 4.51 34.01 -3.88
N LEU A 200 4.53 33.67 -2.59
CA LEU A 200 3.99 32.41 -2.09
C LEU A 200 2.65 32.62 -1.39
N LEU A 201 1.66 31.84 -1.79
CA LEU A 201 0.37 31.71 -1.12
C LEU A 201 0.44 30.55 -0.12
N VAL A 202 0.41 30.87 1.18
CA VAL A 202 0.64 29.90 2.25
C VAL A 202 -0.61 29.74 3.12
N SER A 203 -1.29 28.61 3.03
CA SER A 203 -2.41 28.31 3.93
C SER A 203 -1.95 27.65 5.23
N GLY A 204 -2.50 28.09 6.36
CA GLY A 204 -2.03 27.66 7.67
C GLY A 204 -0.63 28.17 8.02
N GLY A 205 -0.09 29.14 7.26
CA GLY A 205 1.31 29.59 7.35
C GLY A 205 1.62 30.59 8.46
N ALA A 206 0.62 31.06 9.20
CA ALA A 206 0.81 32.11 10.19
C ALA A 206 1.23 31.60 11.58
N ARG A 207 1.07 30.30 11.85
CA ARG A 207 1.28 29.65 13.15
C ARG A 207 1.83 28.23 12.99
N GLY A 208 2.40 27.67 14.05
CA GLY A 208 2.82 26.27 14.10
C GLY A 208 3.93 25.87 13.11
N VAL A 209 3.96 24.58 12.73
CA VAL A 209 5.05 23.98 11.92
C VAL A 209 5.16 24.59 10.52
N THR A 210 4.04 24.96 9.90
CA THR A 210 4.03 25.61 8.58
C THR A 210 4.72 26.98 8.65
N ALA A 211 4.47 27.76 9.71
CA ALA A 211 5.14 29.05 9.90
C ALA A 211 6.65 28.88 10.11
N ALA A 212 7.06 27.88 10.89
CA ALA A 212 8.47 27.57 11.10
C ALA A 212 9.16 27.14 9.78
N ALA A 213 8.50 26.32 8.98
CA ALA A 213 8.99 25.87 7.67
C ALA A 213 9.17 27.03 6.68
N ILE A 214 8.18 27.94 6.60
CA ILE A 214 8.29 29.15 5.77
C ILE A 214 9.38 30.09 6.29
N ALA A 215 9.54 30.24 7.61
CA ALA A 215 10.62 31.04 8.18
C ALA A 215 12.00 30.46 7.84
N ALA A 216 12.14 29.12 7.77
CA ALA A 216 13.37 28.49 7.34
C ALA A 216 13.67 28.74 5.86
N LEU A 217 12.66 28.66 4.98
CA LEU A 217 12.82 29.01 3.56
C LEU A 217 13.14 30.51 3.36
N ALA A 218 12.53 31.39 4.15
CA ALA A 218 12.82 32.83 4.13
C ALA A 218 14.26 33.19 4.60
N ARG A 219 14.99 32.24 5.22
CA ARG A 219 16.42 32.43 5.53
C ARG A 219 17.32 32.15 4.33
N THR A 220 16.86 31.34 3.38
CA THR A 220 17.64 30.97 2.19
C THR A 220 17.41 31.93 1.03
N GLU A 221 16.21 32.51 0.94
CA GLU A 221 15.84 33.46 -0.10
C GLU A 221 14.85 34.52 0.40
N ARG A 222 14.80 35.67 -0.29
CA ARG A 222 13.81 36.72 0.01
C ARG A 222 12.48 36.37 -0.65
N LEU A 223 11.40 36.46 0.13
CA LEU A 223 10.06 36.04 -0.29
C LEU A 223 9.04 37.17 -0.12
N ARG A 224 7.96 37.10 -0.90
CA ARG A 224 6.69 37.80 -0.66
C ARG A 224 5.66 36.76 -0.24
N LEU A 225 5.13 36.88 0.98
CA LEU A 225 4.36 35.84 1.64
C LEU A 225 2.94 36.31 1.91
N ILE A 226 1.96 35.58 1.37
CA ILE A 226 0.53 35.75 1.65
C ILE A 226 0.12 34.61 2.59
N LEU A 227 0.08 34.90 3.89
CA LEU A 227 -0.25 33.90 4.92
C LEU A 227 -1.76 33.89 5.16
N LEU A 228 -2.42 32.77 4.87
CA LEU A 228 -3.86 32.59 5.07
C LEU A 228 -4.15 31.89 6.41
N GLY A 229 -5.19 32.36 7.10
CA GLY A 229 -5.72 31.70 8.29
C GLY A 229 -7.08 32.25 8.71
N ARG A 230 -7.80 31.53 9.57
CA ARG A 230 -9.16 31.92 10.00
C ARG A 230 -9.19 32.91 11.17
N THR A 231 -8.06 33.14 11.84
CA THR A 231 -8.02 33.97 13.05
C THR A 231 -8.06 35.43 12.64
N PRO A 232 -9.06 36.24 13.05
CA PRO A 232 -9.05 37.66 12.75
C PRO A 232 -7.98 38.37 13.57
N LEU A 233 -7.24 39.29 12.93
CA LEU A 233 -6.32 40.17 13.63
C LEU A 233 -7.12 41.25 14.35
N GLU A 234 -6.99 41.29 15.67
CA GLU A 234 -7.66 42.24 16.56
C GLU A 234 -6.59 42.98 17.36
N GLU A 235 -6.85 44.23 17.74
CA GLU A 235 -5.94 44.97 18.61
C GLU A 235 -5.90 44.33 20.00
N GLU A 236 -4.68 44.13 20.51
CA GLU A 236 -4.51 43.54 21.84
C GLU A 236 -5.01 44.49 22.94
N PRO A 237 -5.90 44.02 23.84
CA PRO A 237 -6.36 44.81 24.98
C PRO A 237 -5.19 45.31 25.83
N ALA A 238 -5.20 46.61 26.15
CA ALA A 238 -4.13 47.25 26.90
C ALA A 238 -3.83 46.55 28.24
N ALA A 239 -4.86 45.99 28.90
CA ALA A 239 -4.75 45.27 30.16
C ALA A 239 -3.93 43.96 30.06
N CYS A 240 -3.79 43.39 28.86
CA CYS A 240 -3.05 42.15 28.64
C CYS A 240 -1.59 42.37 28.24
N ARG A 241 -1.21 43.59 27.86
CA ARG A 241 0.14 43.90 27.33
C ARG A 241 1.22 43.58 28.36
N GLY A 242 2.21 42.78 27.96
CA GLY A 242 3.31 42.35 28.83
C GLY A 242 2.99 41.15 29.74
N ILE A 243 1.77 40.62 29.73
CA ILE A 243 1.39 39.42 30.49
C ILE A 243 1.49 38.19 29.59
N SER A 244 2.31 37.21 29.93
CA SER A 244 2.55 36.02 29.10
C SER A 244 1.77 34.77 29.51
N ASP A 245 1.30 34.69 30.75
CA ASP A 245 0.61 33.51 31.27
C ASP A 245 -0.93 33.61 31.16
N ASP A 246 -1.56 32.47 30.94
CA ASP A 246 -3.03 32.34 30.77
C ASP A 246 -3.79 32.87 31.99
N ALA A 247 -3.33 32.58 33.21
CA ALA A 247 -4.00 32.99 34.44
C ALA A 247 -3.97 34.51 34.63
N GLY A 248 -2.83 35.15 34.34
CA GLY A 248 -2.65 36.59 34.36
C GLY A 248 -3.54 37.29 33.34
N MET A 249 -3.58 36.80 32.10
CA MET A 249 -4.45 37.35 31.05
C MET A 249 -5.93 37.22 31.42
N LYS A 250 -6.34 36.07 31.98
CA LYS A 250 -7.72 35.88 32.48
C LYS A 250 -8.07 36.88 33.57
N ARG A 251 -7.17 37.11 34.53
CA ARG A 251 -7.38 38.07 35.62
C ARG A 251 -7.52 39.50 35.10
N ALA A 252 -6.61 39.93 34.22
CA ALA A 252 -6.63 41.28 33.66
C ALA A 252 -7.90 41.57 32.85
N LEU A 253 -8.35 40.61 32.02
CA LEU A 253 -9.61 40.74 31.28
C LEU A 253 -10.84 40.77 32.19
N LEU A 254 -10.85 39.99 33.29
CA LEU A 254 -11.93 40.04 34.27
C LEU A 254 -11.99 41.37 35.01
N GLU A 255 -10.84 41.92 35.40
CA GLU A 255 -10.75 43.24 36.03
C GLU A 255 -11.22 44.35 35.08
N GLN A 256 -10.79 44.32 33.83
CA GLN A 256 -11.26 45.24 32.78
C GLN A 256 -12.78 45.12 32.58
N SER A 257 -13.29 43.90 32.41
CA SER A 257 -14.74 43.66 32.21
C SER A 257 -15.58 44.15 33.40
N LYS A 258 -15.08 43.98 34.64
CA LYS A 258 -15.72 44.52 35.85
C LYS A 258 -15.73 46.05 35.85
N ALA A 259 -14.63 46.69 35.44
CA ALA A 259 -14.54 48.14 35.34
C ALA A 259 -15.49 48.72 34.27
N GLU A 260 -15.71 47.98 33.19
CA GLU A 260 -16.61 48.33 32.09
C GLU A 260 -18.09 47.96 32.37
N GLY A 261 -18.38 47.28 33.48
CA GLY A 261 -19.73 46.83 33.82
C GLY A 261 -20.29 45.72 32.92
N ILE A 262 -19.43 45.03 32.16
CA ILE A 262 -19.81 43.97 31.22
C ILE A 262 -19.61 42.61 31.91
N ALA A 263 -20.60 41.73 31.81
CA ALA A 263 -20.47 40.35 32.27
C ALA A 263 -19.74 39.51 31.20
N LEU A 264 -18.62 38.90 31.54
CA LEU A 264 -17.84 38.04 30.64
C LEU A 264 -17.89 36.57 31.12
N PRO A 265 -18.63 35.69 30.44
CA PRO A 265 -18.69 34.26 30.79
C PRO A 265 -17.31 33.58 30.72
N LEU A 266 -17.06 32.59 31.56
CA LEU A 266 -15.76 31.89 31.63
C LEU A 266 -15.33 31.25 30.30
N ALA A 267 -16.28 30.70 29.54
CA ALA A 267 -16.00 30.13 28.22
C ALA A 267 -15.56 31.20 27.21
N GLU A 268 -16.15 32.40 27.28
CA GLU A 268 -15.79 33.52 26.42
C GLU A 268 -14.44 34.14 26.84
N LEU A 269 -14.19 34.25 28.14
CA LEU A 269 -12.89 34.66 28.68
C LEU A 269 -11.77 33.76 28.17
N GLY A 270 -11.95 32.43 28.23
CA GLY A 270 -10.98 31.48 27.69
C GLY A 270 -10.74 31.67 26.19
N ARG A 271 -11.80 31.87 25.41
CA ARG A 271 -11.69 32.15 23.96
C ARG A 271 -10.97 33.47 23.67
N LYS A 272 -11.21 34.53 24.46
CA LYS A 272 -10.50 35.82 24.32
C LYS A 272 -9.00 35.68 24.60
N VAL A 273 -8.62 34.98 25.67
CA VAL A 273 -7.20 34.73 25.99
C VAL A 273 -6.54 33.91 24.89
N GLN A 274 -7.19 32.85 24.41
CA GLN A 274 -6.68 32.09 23.25
C GLN A 274 -6.52 32.98 22.03
N ARG A 275 -7.48 33.85 21.71
CA ARG A 275 -7.39 34.81 20.58
C ARG A 275 -6.16 35.71 20.71
N ILE A 276 -5.90 36.26 21.90
CA ILE A 276 -4.75 37.13 22.17
C ILE A 276 -3.45 36.36 21.91
N VAL A 277 -3.33 35.14 22.45
CA VAL A 277 -2.16 34.29 22.23
C VAL A 277 -1.94 33.99 20.75
N MET A 278 -3.02 33.65 20.02
CA MET A 278 -2.96 33.40 18.57
C MET A 278 -2.52 34.65 17.79
N ASN A 279 -3.09 35.82 18.10
CA ASN A 279 -2.71 37.07 17.43
C ASN A 279 -1.26 37.46 17.72
N ARG A 280 -0.77 37.29 18.95
CA ARG A 280 0.64 37.49 19.29
C ARG A 280 1.56 36.56 18.51
N GLU A 281 1.21 35.28 18.39
CA GLU A 281 1.97 34.31 17.58
C GLU A 281 2.02 34.75 16.10
N ILE A 282 0.86 35.12 15.52
CA ILE A 282 0.77 35.59 14.13
C ILE A 282 1.62 36.85 13.92
N THR A 283 1.46 37.87 14.77
CA THR A 283 2.21 39.12 14.65
C THR A 283 3.70 38.90 14.86
N GLY A 284 4.09 38.04 15.81
CA GLY A 284 5.48 37.66 16.03
C GLY A 284 6.10 36.98 14.81
N ASN A 285 5.41 36.01 14.21
CA ASN A 285 5.88 35.34 13.00
C ASN A 285 5.97 36.30 11.80
N LEU A 286 5.00 37.20 11.62
CA LEU A 286 5.07 38.23 10.58
C LEU A 286 6.28 39.15 10.77
N GLN A 287 6.58 39.54 12.01
CA GLN A 287 7.75 40.37 12.29
C GLN A 287 9.06 39.60 12.03
N ALA A 288 9.14 38.34 12.48
CA ALA A 288 10.31 37.50 12.23
C ALA A 288 10.60 37.33 10.72
N LEU A 289 9.57 37.18 9.88
CA LEU A 289 9.73 37.11 8.43
C LEU A 289 10.24 38.44 7.83
N ARG A 290 9.79 39.58 8.36
CA ARG A 290 10.28 40.91 7.96
C ARG A 290 11.72 41.13 8.38
N ASP A 291 12.11 40.68 9.56
CA ASP A 291 13.48 40.76 10.07
C ASP A 291 14.44 39.91 9.23
N LEU A 292 13.94 38.85 8.58
CA LEU A 292 14.68 38.06 7.57
C LEU A 292 14.73 38.73 6.18
N GLY A 293 14.11 39.90 6.01
CA GLY A 293 14.10 40.66 4.76
C GLY A 293 13.03 40.23 3.75
N SER A 294 12.04 39.44 4.18
CA SER A 294 10.87 39.07 3.36
C SER A 294 9.69 40.03 3.61
N GLU A 295 8.83 40.20 2.61
CA GLU A 295 7.56 40.91 2.78
C GLU A 295 6.48 39.89 3.18
N ALA A 296 5.71 40.15 4.24
CA ALA A 296 4.68 39.23 4.71
C ALA A 296 3.38 39.97 5.07
N ILE A 297 2.27 39.47 4.52
CA ILE A 297 0.90 39.91 4.79
C ILE A 297 0.10 38.71 5.29
N TYR A 298 -0.69 38.92 6.35
CA TYR A 298 -1.64 37.93 6.82
C TYR A 298 -3.05 38.30 6.36
N VAL A 299 -3.75 37.33 5.78
CA VAL A 299 -5.12 37.48 5.30
C VAL A 299 -6.04 36.58 6.15
N PRO A 300 -6.89 37.17 7.00
CA PRO A 300 -7.86 36.43 7.78
C PRO A 300 -9.02 35.95 6.87
N VAL A 301 -8.88 34.76 6.30
CA VAL A 301 -9.85 34.16 5.38
C VAL A 301 -9.91 32.65 5.56
N ASP A 302 -11.10 32.07 5.38
CA ASP A 302 -11.22 30.63 5.25
C ASP A 302 -10.72 30.21 3.86
N VAL A 303 -9.75 29.30 3.83
CA VAL A 303 -9.17 28.78 2.57
C VAL A 303 -10.22 28.10 1.69
N GLN A 304 -11.34 27.66 2.26
CA GLN A 304 -12.45 27.05 1.51
C GLN A 304 -13.33 28.10 0.79
N ASN A 305 -13.23 29.39 1.12
CA ASN A 305 -14.04 30.43 0.50
C ASN A 305 -13.33 31.03 -0.73
N ALA A 306 -13.60 30.43 -1.89
CA ALA A 306 -12.99 30.87 -3.16
C ALA A 306 -13.31 32.33 -3.52
N GLY A 307 -14.53 32.81 -3.25
CA GLY A 307 -14.94 34.18 -3.53
C GLY A 307 -14.15 35.19 -2.71
N ALA A 308 -14.17 35.02 -1.38
CA ALA A 308 -13.44 35.89 -0.46
C ALA A 308 -11.92 35.85 -0.71
N LEU A 309 -11.37 34.67 -1.04
CA LEU A 309 -9.96 34.55 -1.36
C LEU A 309 -9.60 35.29 -2.65
N ARG A 310 -10.40 35.17 -3.72
CA ARG A 310 -10.19 35.93 -4.96
C ARG A 310 -10.20 37.43 -4.69
N GLU A 311 -11.19 37.92 -3.95
CA GLU A 311 -11.30 39.34 -3.59
C GLU A 311 -10.08 39.82 -2.80
N ALA A 312 -9.62 39.05 -1.81
CA ALA A 312 -8.45 39.38 -1.01
C ALA A 312 -7.14 39.38 -1.81
N LEU A 313 -7.03 38.54 -2.85
CA LEU A 313 -5.82 38.43 -3.67
C LEU A 313 -5.70 39.53 -4.74
N LEU A 314 -6.80 40.14 -5.19
CA LEU A 314 -6.79 41.20 -6.21
C LEU A 314 -5.83 42.37 -5.90
N PRO A 315 -5.91 43.05 -4.74
CA PRO A 315 -5.01 44.16 -4.44
C PRO A 315 -3.56 43.68 -4.26
N ILE A 316 -3.35 42.46 -3.76
CA ILE A 316 -2.01 41.90 -3.57
C ILE A 316 -1.36 41.62 -4.92
N ARG A 317 -2.09 41.03 -5.89
CA ARG A 317 -1.61 40.81 -7.25
C ARG A 317 -1.22 42.12 -7.95
N ALA A 318 -1.97 43.19 -7.73
CA ALA A 318 -1.67 44.50 -8.29
C ALA A 318 -0.36 45.09 -7.73
N GLN A 319 -0.02 44.77 -6.48
CA GLN A 319 1.19 45.28 -5.82
C GLN A 319 2.42 44.39 -6.03
N TRP A 320 2.25 43.07 -5.94
CA TRP A 320 3.34 42.10 -5.86
C TRP A 320 3.54 41.27 -7.14
N GLY A 321 2.61 41.33 -8.09
CA GLY A 321 2.61 40.51 -9.29
C GLY A 321 1.86 39.18 -9.11
N PRO A 322 1.98 38.25 -10.08
CA PRO A 322 1.31 36.96 -10.01
C PRO A 322 1.87 36.08 -8.88
N ILE A 323 1.06 35.14 -8.41
CA ILE A 323 1.50 34.16 -7.41
C ILE A 323 2.44 33.17 -8.11
N THR A 324 3.56 32.82 -7.50
CA THR A 324 4.53 31.89 -8.11
C THR A 324 4.71 30.61 -7.31
N GLY A 325 4.04 30.46 -6.17
CA GLY A 325 3.99 29.18 -5.49
C GLY A 325 2.88 29.06 -4.44
N ILE A 326 2.58 27.81 -4.10
CA ILE A 326 1.62 27.42 -3.08
C ILE A 326 2.33 26.60 -2.01
N VAL A 327 2.07 26.92 -0.75
CA VAL A 327 2.38 26.02 0.37
C VAL A 327 1.09 25.75 1.14
N HIS A 328 0.65 24.49 1.15
CA HIS A 328 -0.60 24.09 1.77
C HIS A 328 -0.35 23.34 3.08
N GLY A 329 -0.37 24.08 4.18
CA GLY A 329 -0.20 23.57 5.55
C GLY A 329 -1.45 23.68 6.42
N ALA A 330 -2.61 24.05 5.83
CA ALA A 330 -3.86 24.10 6.57
C ALA A 330 -4.33 22.68 6.93
N GLY A 331 -4.79 22.50 8.17
CA GLY A 331 -5.28 21.23 8.65
C GLY A 331 -5.85 21.36 10.05
N VAL A 332 -6.75 20.43 10.38
CA VAL A 332 -7.37 20.29 11.70
C VAL A 332 -7.50 18.81 12.01
N LEU A 333 -7.71 18.48 13.28
CA LEU A 333 -7.91 17.12 13.76
C LEU A 333 -9.25 17.02 14.51
N ALA A 334 -9.91 15.88 14.36
CA ALA A 334 -11.13 15.54 15.09
C ALA A 334 -11.11 14.04 15.44
N ASP A 335 -9.99 13.57 16.00
CA ASP A 335 -9.66 12.15 16.16
C ASP A 335 -10.76 11.37 16.90
N LYS A 336 -11.26 10.33 16.24
CA LYS A 336 -12.32 9.45 16.71
C LYS A 336 -12.43 8.24 15.81
N ALA A 337 -12.65 7.05 16.38
CA ALA A 337 -12.83 5.81 15.63
C ALA A 337 -13.93 5.94 14.56
N ILE A 338 -13.83 5.18 13.48
CA ILE A 338 -14.78 5.21 12.34
C ILE A 338 -16.23 5.05 12.86
N ALA A 339 -16.46 4.12 13.79
CA ALA A 339 -17.77 3.86 14.38
C ALA A 339 -18.38 5.09 15.08
N ASP A 340 -17.55 5.94 15.70
CA ASP A 340 -17.99 7.02 16.58
C ASP A 340 -17.88 8.42 15.97
N LYS A 341 -17.13 8.57 14.88
CA LYS A 341 -16.91 9.84 14.18
C LYS A 341 -18.17 10.28 13.43
N THR A 342 -18.57 11.54 13.60
CA THR A 342 -19.75 12.09 12.90
C THR A 342 -19.37 12.57 11.50
N LEU A 343 -20.36 12.71 10.62
CA LEU A 343 -20.12 13.24 9.27
C LEU A 343 -19.68 14.71 9.30
N ASP A 344 -20.22 15.53 10.20
CA ASP A 344 -19.75 16.92 10.38
C ASP A 344 -18.27 16.99 10.80
N GLN A 345 -17.79 16.02 11.60
CA GLN A 345 -16.38 15.91 11.98
C GLN A 345 -15.52 15.51 10.78
N PHE A 346 -16.00 14.55 9.98
CA PHE A 346 -15.37 14.17 8.72
C PHE A 346 -15.24 15.38 7.80
N ASP A 347 -16.34 16.08 7.53
CA ASP A 347 -16.40 17.24 6.62
C ASP A 347 -15.43 18.34 7.12
N TYR A 348 -15.42 18.62 8.43
CA TYR A 348 -14.49 19.59 9.03
C TYR A 348 -13.02 19.28 8.78
N VAL A 349 -12.59 18.02 8.93
CA VAL A 349 -11.19 17.59 8.75
C VAL A 349 -10.84 17.50 7.26
N PHE A 350 -11.69 16.81 6.49
CA PHE A 350 -11.46 16.52 5.09
C PHE A 350 -11.46 17.80 4.24
N ASP A 351 -12.47 18.67 4.39
CA ASP A 351 -12.62 19.87 3.56
C ASP A 351 -11.58 20.96 3.89
N THR A 352 -11.09 21.00 5.13
CA THR A 352 -10.00 21.94 5.51
C THR A 352 -8.74 21.70 4.67
N LYS A 353 -8.45 20.43 4.35
CA LYS A 353 -7.31 20.04 3.50
C LYS A 353 -7.70 20.02 2.03
N VAL A 354 -8.63 19.15 1.67
CA VAL A 354 -8.94 18.84 0.28
C VAL A 354 -9.70 19.99 -0.39
N GLY A 355 -10.76 20.48 0.27
CA GLY A 355 -11.50 21.65 -0.19
C GLY A 355 -10.61 22.89 -0.27
N GLY A 356 -9.77 23.11 0.74
CA GLY A 356 -8.77 24.17 0.75
C GLY A 356 -7.79 24.11 -0.43
N LEU A 357 -7.20 22.94 -0.70
CA LEU A 357 -6.31 22.74 -1.85
C LEU A 357 -7.02 22.99 -3.18
N ARG A 358 -8.25 22.48 -3.36
CA ARG A 358 -9.04 22.69 -4.57
C ARG A 358 -9.26 24.18 -4.84
N VAL A 359 -9.59 24.95 -3.80
CA VAL A 359 -9.75 26.40 -3.91
C VAL A 359 -8.42 27.07 -4.26
N LEU A 360 -7.32 26.71 -3.58
CA LEU A 360 -6.00 27.26 -3.88
C LEU A 360 -5.61 27.05 -5.34
N LEU A 361 -5.70 25.82 -5.86
CA LEU A 361 -5.41 25.50 -7.25
C LEU A 361 -6.30 26.27 -8.23
N SER A 362 -7.59 26.41 -7.92
CA SER A 362 -8.54 27.17 -8.75
C SER A 362 -8.26 28.66 -8.79
N VAL A 363 -7.90 29.29 -7.66
CA VAL A 363 -7.61 30.74 -7.64
C VAL A 363 -6.24 31.07 -8.22
N THR A 364 -5.38 30.09 -8.42
CA THR A 364 -4.05 30.21 -9.04
C THR A 364 -3.93 29.50 -10.39
N GLU A 365 -5.05 29.13 -11.02
CA GLU A 365 -5.04 28.32 -12.25
C GLU A 365 -4.22 28.98 -13.39
N ASN A 366 -4.32 30.32 -13.50
CA ASN A 366 -3.64 31.12 -14.51
C ASN A 366 -2.31 31.71 -14.04
N ASP A 367 -1.82 31.31 -12.86
CA ASP A 367 -0.56 31.78 -12.32
C ASP A 367 0.62 30.92 -12.79
N PRO A 368 1.81 31.52 -12.99
CA PRO A 368 3.04 30.81 -13.33
C PRO A 368 3.65 30.15 -12.09
N LEU A 369 2.95 29.16 -11.52
CA LEU A 369 3.44 28.44 -10.35
C LEU A 369 4.71 27.67 -10.69
N THR A 370 5.71 27.84 -9.83
CA THR A 370 7.02 27.18 -9.86
C THR A 370 7.28 26.33 -8.61
N LEU A 371 6.37 26.40 -7.62
CA LEU A 371 6.40 25.60 -6.40
C LEU A 371 4.97 25.26 -5.96
N ILE A 372 4.70 23.99 -5.69
CA ILE A 372 3.52 23.51 -4.96
C ILE A 372 4.02 22.53 -3.90
N CYS A 373 3.95 22.93 -2.62
CA CYS A 373 4.33 22.05 -1.52
C CYS A 373 3.13 21.78 -0.60
N LEU A 374 2.75 20.52 -0.45
CA LEU A 374 1.62 20.07 0.33
C LEU A 374 2.11 19.37 1.60
N PHE A 375 1.58 19.80 2.75
CA PHE A 375 1.86 19.15 4.02
C PHE A 375 0.85 18.01 4.20
N SER A 376 1.26 16.83 3.76
CA SER A 376 0.57 15.57 3.95
C SER A 376 0.95 14.95 5.30
N SER A 377 0.61 13.67 5.52
CA SER A 377 0.88 12.95 6.77
C SER A 377 1.21 11.49 6.47
N VAL A 378 2.11 10.91 7.26
CA VAL A 378 2.39 9.46 7.23
C VAL A 378 1.12 8.60 7.36
N SER A 379 0.09 9.12 8.05
CA SER A 379 -1.22 8.45 8.17
C SER A 379 -1.89 8.17 6.82
N ALA A 380 -1.61 8.95 5.77
CA ALA A 380 -2.10 8.67 4.42
C ALA A 380 -1.57 7.35 3.87
N ARG A 381 -0.32 6.98 4.23
CA ARG A 381 0.35 5.76 3.75
C ARG A 381 0.23 4.59 4.73
N SER A 382 0.12 4.85 6.02
CA SER A 382 0.07 3.80 7.05
C SER A 382 -1.33 3.54 7.62
N GLY A 383 -2.29 4.45 7.42
CA GLY A 383 -3.48 4.57 8.26
C GLY A 383 -3.12 5.01 9.69
N ASN A 384 -4.10 5.48 10.46
CA ASN A 384 -3.92 5.68 11.90
C ASN A 384 -5.26 5.59 12.65
N VAL A 385 -5.28 4.90 13.79
CA VAL A 385 -6.49 4.68 14.59
C VAL A 385 -7.10 6.03 14.99
N GLY A 386 -8.39 6.20 14.67
CA GLY A 386 -9.16 7.41 14.94
C GLY A 386 -9.02 8.51 13.90
N GLN A 387 -8.23 8.31 12.84
CA GLN A 387 -7.85 9.35 11.87
C GLN A 387 -8.22 8.98 10.43
N ALA A 388 -9.34 8.29 10.21
CA ALA A 388 -9.74 7.85 8.87
C ALA A 388 -9.92 9.02 7.89
N ASP A 389 -10.69 10.03 8.26
CA ASP A 389 -10.89 11.27 7.48
C ASP A 389 -9.58 12.02 7.20
N TYR A 390 -8.69 12.12 8.19
CA TYR A 390 -7.38 12.74 8.06
C TYR A 390 -6.47 11.94 7.12
N ALA A 391 -6.44 10.61 7.24
CA ALA A 391 -5.69 9.74 6.33
C ALA A 391 -6.23 9.86 4.88
N MET A 392 -7.55 9.84 4.71
CA MET A 392 -8.20 10.03 3.41
C MET A 392 -7.84 11.39 2.80
N ALA A 393 -7.94 12.48 3.58
CA ALA A 393 -7.65 13.82 3.11
C ALA A 393 -6.20 13.97 2.64
N ASN A 394 -5.24 13.46 3.43
CA ASN A 394 -3.83 13.53 3.09
C ASN A 394 -3.46 12.63 1.89
N GLU A 395 -4.17 11.51 1.68
CA GLU A 395 -3.97 10.71 0.47
C GLU A 395 -4.48 11.43 -0.79
N VAL A 396 -5.61 12.14 -0.72
CA VAL A 396 -6.05 12.99 -1.83
C VAL A 396 -4.99 14.04 -2.16
N LEU A 397 -4.39 14.69 -1.15
CA LEU A 397 -3.27 15.62 -1.33
C LEU A 397 -2.08 14.95 -2.06
N ASN A 398 -1.71 13.72 -1.68
CA ASN A 398 -0.65 12.97 -2.34
C ASN A 398 -0.93 12.81 -3.84
N LYS A 399 -2.16 12.43 -4.21
CA LYS A 399 -2.52 12.20 -5.63
C LYS A 399 -2.73 13.48 -6.42
N CYS A 400 -3.21 14.55 -5.78
CA CYS A 400 -3.20 15.88 -6.37
C CYS A 400 -1.78 16.35 -6.69
N ALA A 401 -0.80 16.08 -5.83
CA ALA A 401 0.60 16.44 -6.09
C ALA A 401 1.16 15.69 -7.30
N GLN A 402 0.92 14.38 -7.41
CA GLN A 402 1.35 13.61 -8.59
C GLN A 402 0.73 14.17 -9.87
N PHE A 403 -0.58 14.44 -9.84
CA PHE A 403 -1.30 15.03 -10.96
C PHE A 403 -0.70 16.39 -11.38
N GLU A 404 -0.49 17.29 -10.42
CA GLU A 404 0.08 18.62 -10.70
C GLU A 404 1.54 18.55 -11.15
N ALA A 405 2.32 17.57 -10.67
CA ALA A 405 3.69 17.33 -11.12
C ALA A 405 3.72 16.91 -12.59
N ILE A 406 2.87 15.97 -12.99
CA ILE A 406 2.74 15.51 -14.38
C ILE A 406 2.28 16.66 -15.27
N ARG A 407 1.22 17.38 -14.86
CA ARG A 407 0.65 18.50 -15.61
C ARG A 407 1.65 19.63 -15.85
N ARG A 408 2.51 19.93 -14.89
CA ARG A 408 3.44 21.07 -14.94
C ARG A 408 4.84 20.70 -15.42
N GLY A 409 5.20 19.42 -15.38
CA GLY A 409 6.53 18.94 -15.74
C GLY A 409 7.64 19.65 -14.96
N SER A 410 8.78 19.89 -15.62
CA SER A 410 9.96 20.51 -15.01
C SER A 410 9.84 22.03 -14.76
N SER A 411 8.67 22.64 -14.99
CA SER A 411 8.45 24.07 -14.74
C SER A 411 8.08 24.39 -13.30
N CYS A 412 7.68 23.39 -12.51
CA CYS A 412 7.19 23.56 -11.15
C CYS A 412 7.66 22.43 -10.24
N ILE A 413 8.30 22.78 -9.12
CA ILE A 413 8.60 21.84 -8.05
C ILE A 413 7.28 21.47 -7.37
N VAL A 414 6.88 20.20 -7.44
CA VAL A 414 5.67 19.72 -6.79
C VAL A 414 6.03 18.65 -5.78
N LYS A 415 5.64 18.86 -4.51
CA LYS A 415 5.97 17.99 -3.39
C LYS A 415 4.75 17.75 -2.51
N SER A 416 4.51 16.50 -2.13
CA SER A 416 3.63 16.11 -1.04
C SER A 416 4.46 15.43 0.05
N ILE A 417 4.64 16.14 1.15
CA ILE A 417 5.49 15.67 2.26
C ILE A 417 4.62 15.02 3.32
N ASN A 418 4.72 13.70 3.44
CA ASN A 418 4.01 12.89 4.41
C ASN A 418 4.77 12.93 5.73
N TRP A 419 4.47 13.95 6.53
CA TRP A 419 5.14 14.16 7.81
C TRP A 419 4.75 13.12 8.85
N GLY A 420 5.74 12.61 9.58
CA GLY A 420 5.59 12.04 10.91
C GLY A 420 5.28 13.13 11.94
N PRO A 421 5.11 12.76 13.21
CA PRO A 421 4.77 13.74 14.25
C PRO A 421 5.96 14.68 14.54
N TRP A 422 5.71 15.99 14.56
CA TRP A 422 6.72 16.99 14.90
C TRP A 422 6.73 17.27 16.41
N ASP A 423 7.88 17.69 16.94
CA ASP A 423 7.99 18.27 18.30
C ASP A 423 7.46 19.73 18.30
N GLY A 424 6.16 19.87 18.06
CA GLY A 424 5.47 21.16 17.94
C GLY A 424 4.20 21.09 17.10
N GLY A 425 3.52 22.23 16.95
CA GLY A 425 2.29 22.34 16.14
C GLY A 425 1.09 21.61 16.75
N MET A 426 0.61 20.55 16.08
CA MET A 426 -0.57 19.78 16.52
C MET A 426 -0.27 18.79 17.65
N VAL A 427 1.01 18.53 17.97
CA VAL A 427 1.40 17.63 19.05
C VAL A 427 1.41 18.36 20.38
N SER A 428 0.41 18.08 21.23
CA SER A 428 0.38 18.60 22.59
C SER A 428 1.41 17.90 23.49
N PRO A 429 1.83 18.49 24.63
CA PRO A 429 2.74 17.83 25.57
C PRO A 429 2.25 16.46 26.09
N LEU A 430 0.93 16.27 26.14
CA LEU A 430 0.32 15.01 26.56
C LEU A 430 0.39 13.96 25.45
N LEU A 431 0.24 14.39 24.19
CA LEU A 431 0.40 13.54 23.03
C LEU A 431 1.87 13.18 22.76
N LYS A 432 2.81 14.10 23.04
CA LYS A 432 4.25 13.83 23.02
C LYS A 432 4.63 12.64 23.90
N LYS A 433 4.18 12.63 25.16
CA LYS A 433 4.40 11.50 26.08
C LYS A 433 3.82 10.19 25.57
N HIS A 434 2.66 10.24 24.91
CA HIS A 434 2.02 9.07 24.32
C HIS A 434 2.80 8.51 23.13
N PHE A 435 3.36 9.38 22.28
CA PHE A 435 4.25 8.98 21.18
C PHE A 435 5.56 8.38 21.70
N GLU A 436 6.20 9.04 22.68
CA GLU A 436 7.42 8.53 23.34
C GLU A 436 7.20 7.14 23.96
N GLN A 437 6.05 6.91 24.62
CA GLN A 437 5.68 5.61 25.19
C GLN A 437 5.46 4.51 24.14
N ARG A 438 5.15 4.87 22.89
CA ARG A 438 4.97 3.95 21.76
C ARG A 438 6.22 3.79 20.90
N GLY A 439 7.34 4.40 21.30
CA GLY A 439 8.59 4.39 20.53
C GLY A 439 8.51 5.18 19.22
N VAL A 440 7.53 6.08 19.08
CA VAL A 440 7.41 6.97 17.92
C VAL A 440 8.21 8.23 18.20
N ASN A 441 9.32 8.40 17.46
CA ASN A 441 10.17 9.58 17.59
C ASN A 441 9.52 10.80 16.94
N LEU A 442 9.54 11.90 17.67
CA LEU A 442 9.12 13.20 17.14
C LEU A 442 10.23 13.79 16.28
N ILE A 443 9.86 14.42 15.18
CA ILE A 443 10.77 15.18 14.33
C ILE A 443 11.12 16.49 15.05
N PRO A 444 12.40 16.75 15.37
CA PRO A 444 12.82 18.04 15.91
C PRO A 444 12.46 19.18 14.94
N LEU A 445 12.10 20.35 15.49
CA LEU A 445 11.59 21.45 14.68
C LEU A 445 12.63 21.92 13.64
N ASP A 446 13.89 22.03 14.02
CA ASP A 446 14.99 22.40 13.14
C ASP A 446 15.23 21.38 12.02
N GLU A 447 15.29 20.09 12.34
CA GLU A 447 15.41 19.02 11.35
C GLU A 447 14.23 19.00 10.37
N GLY A 448 13.00 19.10 10.87
CA GLY A 448 11.80 19.14 10.04
C GLY A 448 11.79 20.34 9.10
N THR A 449 12.17 21.53 9.60
CA THR A 449 12.25 22.73 8.73
C THR A 449 13.38 22.64 7.70
N ALA A 450 14.52 22.03 8.03
CA ALA A 450 15.60 21.80 7.09
C ALA A 450 15.18 20.83 5.98
N ALA A 451 14.50 19.74 6.34
CA ALA A 451 13.94 18.79 5.39
C ALA A 451 12.91 19.43 4.46
N PHE A 452 12.04 20.31 4.99
CA PHE A 452 11.10 21.08 4.16
C PHE A 452 11.84 21.92 3.12
N VAL A 453 12.87 22.67 3.52
CA VAL A 453 13.65 23.50 2.59
C VAL A 453 14.34 22.63 1.52
N ALA A 454 14.90 21.49 1.91
CA ALA A 454 15.56 20.56 1.00
C ALA A 454 14.59 20.02 -0.07
N GLU A 455 13.34 19.71 0.31
CA GLU A 455 12.33 19.23 -0.64
C GLU A 455 11.71 20.36 -1.47
N ALA A 456 11.41 21.51 -0.87
CA ALA A 456 10.83 22.67 -1.56
C ALA A 456 11.78 23.27 -2.62
N THR A 457 13.06 22.91 -2.59
CA THR A 457 14.08 23.35 -3.55
C THR A 457 14.56 22.24 -4.47
N ASP A 458 14.10 21.01 -4.30
CA ASP A 458 14.52 19.85 -5.09
C ASP A 458 13.58 19.56 -6.26
N MET A 459 14.01 19.92 -7.47
CA MET A 459 13.26 19.65 -8.69
C MET A 459 13.34 18.20 -9.17
N ASN A 460 14.37 17.44 -8.80
CA ASN A 460 14.58 16.09 -9.34
C ASN A 460 14.20 14.98 -8.36
N GLY A 461 13.92 15.32 -7.10
CA GLY A 461 13.47 14.36 -6.11
C GLY A 461 12.04 13.86 -6.34
N PRO A 462 11.66 12.76 -5.67
CA PRO A 462 10.30 12.22 -5.73
C PRO A 462 9.23 13.24 -5.32
N VAL A 463 8.04 13.13 -5.90
CA VAL A 463 6.88 14.00 -5.62
C VAL A 463 6.29 13.68 -4.24
N GLU A 464 6.07 12.40 -3.95
CA GLU A 464 5.58 11.92 -2.65
C GLU A 464 6.77 11.46 -1.80
N VAL A 465 6.99 12.09 -0.64
CA VAL A 465 8.05 11.71 0.31
C VAL A 465 7.48 11.46 1.70
N VAL A 466 8.07 10.54 2.44
CA VAL A 466 7.74 10.27 3.85
C VAL A 466 8.93 10.70 4.70
N ILE A 467 8.69 11.56 5.70
CA ILE A 467 9.72 12.07 6.60
C ILE A 467 9.27 11.81 8.04
N GLY A 468 10.02 11.01 8.79
CA GLY A 468 9.74 10.65 10.19
C GLY A 468 10.98 10.81 11.07
N GLY A 469 10.81 10.84 12.39
CA GLY A 469 11.91 11.02 13.33
C GLY A 469 12.91 9.85 13.27
N CYS A 470 14.18 10.15 13.03
CA CYS A 470 15.27 9.16 12.96
C CYS A 470 15.92 8.94 14.33
N SER A 471 16.34 7.72 14.62
CA SER A 471 17.19 7.36 15.75
C SER A 471 18.46 6.72 15.18
N GLU A 472 19.62 6.96 15.81
CA GLU A 472 20.89 6.29 15.49
C GLU A 472 20.77 4.76 15.65
N ASP A 473 19.86 4.31 16.52
CA ASP A 473 19.24 2.97 16.47
C ASP A 473 17.94 3.08 15.68
N ARG A 474 18.04 2.89 14.36
CA ARG A 474 17.04 3.18 13.31
C ARG A 474 15.56 3.09 13.75
N PRO A 475 14.73 4.10 13.44
CA PRO A 475 13.35 4.16 13.88
C PRO A 475 12.48 3.10 13.16
N THR A 476 11.88 2.21 13.93
CA THR A 476 10.81 1.35 13.43
C THR A 476 9.55 2.18 13.16
N LEU A 477 9.21 2.38 11.88
CA LEU A 477 7.84 2.75 11.46
C LEU A 477 6.83 1.59 11.69
N ILE A 478 7.31 0.46 12.20
CA ILE A 478 6.56 -0.77 12.50
C ILE A 478 6.70 -1.08 14.00
N GLU A 479 5.64 -0.84 14.79
CA GLU A 479 5.62 -1.03 16.25
C GLU A 479 6.30 -2.34 16.75
N GLY A 480 7.27 -2.24 17.67
CA GLY A 480 7.58 -3.21 18.73
C GLY A 480 8.30 -4.52 18.36
N ALA A 481 9.63 -4.54 18.31
CA ALA A 481 10.42 -5.76 18.11
C ALA A 481 10.64 -6.56 19.42
N SER A 482 9.83 -7.60 19.60
CA SER A 482 10.10 -8.83 20.35
C SER A 482 9.38 -9.96 19.59
N GLU A 483 9.94 -11.17 19.50
CA GLU A 483 9.43 -12.33 18.72
C GLU A 483 7.91 -12.24 18.46
N LYS A 484 7.52 -11.85 17.25
CA LYS A 484 6.11 -11.71 16.89
C LYS A 484 5.62 -13.03 16.33
N SER A 485 4.35 -13.32 16.55
CA SER A 485 3.67 -14.40 15.84
C SER A 485 2.40 -13.84 15.24
N TRP A 486 2.15 -14.19 13.98
CA TRP A 486 0.91 -13.84 13.30
C TRP A 486 0.39 -15.05 12.54
N TYR A 487 -0.88 -15.02 12.20
CA TYR A 487 -1.53 -16.07 11.44
C TYR A 487 -2.37 -15.49 10.31
N ALA A 488 -2.49 -16.25 9.24
CA ALA A 488 -3.39 -15.98 8.13
C ALA A 488 -4.29 -17.20 7.89
N GLU A 489 -5.53 -16.95 7.51
CA GLU A 489 -6.47 -18.00 7.13
C GLU A 489 -6.50 -18.16 5.61
N LEU A 490 -6.47 -19.42 5.17
CA LEU A 490 -6.60 -19.80 3.77
C LEU A 490 -7.78 -20.75 3.64
N PHE A 491 -8.58 -20.55 2.61
CA PHE A 491 -9.72 -21.40 2.31
C PHE A 491 -9.45 -22.08 0.97
N LEU A 492 -9.42 -23.40 0.97
CA LEU A 492 -9.25 -24.13 -0.27
C LEU A 492 -10.48 -23.96 -1.16
N PRO A 493 -10.31 -23.61 -2.44
CA PRO A 493 -11.41 -23.59 -3.37
C PRO A 493 -11.93 -25.02 -3.60
N GLU A 494 -13.19 -25.13 -4.05
CA GLU A 494 -13.66 -26.40 -4.59
C GLU A 494 -12.85 -26.75 -5.85
N PRO A 495 -12.45 -28.03 -6.05
CA PRO A 495 -11.66 -28.42 -7.20
C PRO A 495 -12.28 -28.00 -8.54
N SER A 496 -13.60 -28.10 -8.71
CA SER A 496 -14.32 -27.68 -9.92
C SER A 496 -14.13 -26.20 -10.29
N HIS A 497 -13.83 -25.34 -9.32
CA HIS A 497 -13.61 -23.90 -9.50
C HIS A 497 -12.13 -23.52 -9.49
N ALA A 498 -11.22 -24.49 -9.35
CA ALA A 498 -9.78 -24.27 -9.29
C ALA A 498 -9.05 -25.34 -10.11
N PRO A 499 -8.81 -25.09 -11.42
CA PRO A 499 -8.15 -26.04 -12.32
C PRO A 499 -6.85 -26.61 -11.76
N TRP A 500 -6.00 -25.78 -11.14
CA TRP A 500 -4.76 -26.21 -10.50
C TRP A 500 -5.00 -27.30 -9.42
N LEU A 501 -6.05 -27.16 -8.60
CA LEU A 501 -6.34 -28.13 -7.56
C LEU A 501 -6.98 -29.39 -8.15
N ASN A 502 -7.86 -29.23 -9.14
CA ASN A 502 -8.51 -30.35 -9.82
C ASN A 502 -7.52 -31.22 -10.60
N ASP A 503 -6.51 -30.60 -11.21
CA ASP A 503 -5.58 -31.25 -12.12
C ASP A 503 -4.36 -31.86 -11.42
N HIS A 504 -4.18 -31.63 -10.11
CA HIS A 504 -3.15 -32.31 -9.32
C HIS A 504 -3.77 -33.46 -8.51
N ARG A 505 -3.84 -34.67 -9.11
CA ARG A 505 -4.61 -35.80 -8.56
C ARG A 505 -3.77 -37.03 -8.18
N ILE A 506 -3.44 -37.19 -6.90
CA ILE A 506 -2.72 -38.38 -6.44
C ILE A 506 -3.73 -39.50 -6.10
N GLY A 507 -3.57 -40.69 -6.68
CA GLY A 507 -4.50 -41.80 -6.49
C GLY A 507 -5.94 -41.44 -6.89
N GLY A 508 -6.11 -40.58 -7.90
CA GLY A 508 -7.42 -40.12 -8.35
C GLY A 508 -8.12 -39.13 -7.42
N LYS A 509 -7.42 -38.55 -6.43
CA LYS A 509 -7.97 -37.55 -5.51
C LYS A 509 -7.24 -36.21 -5.66
N PRO A 510 -7.95 -35.08 -5.71
CA PRO A 510 -7.33 -33.75 -5.67
C PRO A 510 -6.48 -33.56 -4.41
N VAL A 511 -5.21 -33.21 -4.59
CA VAL A 511 -4.25 -32.94 -3.52
C VAL A 511 -3.61 -31.59 -3.75
N VAL A 512 -3.44 -30.78 -2.71
CA VAL A 512 -2.73 -29.50 -2.80
C VAL A 512 -1.25 -29.77 -3.11
N PRO A 513 -0.71 -29.25 -4.23
CA PRO A 513 0.71 -29.37 -4.57
C PRO A 513 1.60 -28.71 -3.50
N ALA A 514 2.78 -29.30 -3.22
CA ALA A 514 3.72 -28.73 -2.26
C ALA A 514 4.21 -27.32 -2.68
N VAL A 515 4.31 -27.07 -3.99
CA VAL A 515 4.68 -25.76 -4.54
C VAL A 515 3.65 -24.67 -4.23
N MET A 516 2.37 -25.02 -4.03
CA MET A 516 1.34 -24.05 -3.63
C MET A 516 1.54 -23.62 -2.19
N ALA A 517 1.92 -24.53 -1.30
CA ALA A 517 2.28 -24.17 0.07
C ALA A 517 3.49 -23.22 0.09
N MET A 518 4.50 -23.48 -0.77
CA MET A 518 5.65 -22.60 -0.94
C MET A 518 5.25 -21.20 -1.46
N ASP A 519 4.40 -21.12 -2.48
CA ASP A 519 3.85 -19.87 -3.00
C ASP A 519 3.10 -19.09 -1.90
N TRP A 520 2.24 -19.76 -1.13
CA TRP A 520 1.50 -19.13 -0.04
C TRP A 520 2.42 -18.57 1.05
N PHE A 521 3.48 -19.27 1.44
CA PHE A 521 4.46 -18.76 2.40
C PHE A 521 5.19 -17.53 1.88
N VAL A 522 5.67 -17.58 0.65
CA VAL A 522 6.36 -16.45 -0.01
C VAL A 522 5.42 -15.25 -0.17
N ARG A 523 4.17 -15.46 -0.56
CA ARG A 523 3.17 -14.38 -0.68
C ARG A 523 2.81 -13.78 0.66
N ALA A 524 2.63 -14.60 1.69
CA ALA A 524 2.34 -14.12 3.03
C ALA A 524 3.51 -13.29 3.59
N ALA A 525 4.74 -13.71 3.34
CA ALA A 525 5.95 -12.97 3.67
C ALA A 525 6.02 -11.61 2.96
N SER A 526 5.87 -11.58 1.62
CA SER A 526 5.89 -10.34 0.83
C SER A 526 4.78 -9.38 1.21
N ALA A 527 3.61 -9.88 1.60
CA ALA A 527 2.52 -9.01 2.04
C ALA A 527 2.74 -8.45 3.45
N ALA A 528 3.39 -9.20 4.35
CA ALA A 528 3.76 -8.71 5.67
C ALA A 528 4.91 -7.67 5.60
N TYR A 529 5.85 -7.86 4.66
CA TYR A 529 7.03 -7.01 4.48
C TYR A 529 7.18 -6.53 3.03
N PRO A 530 6.30 -5.64 2.54
CA PRO A 530 6.28 -5.23 1.13
C PRO A 530 7.51 -4.42 0.69
N HIS A 531 8.27 -3.86 1.63
CA HIS A 531 9.53 -3.15 1.36
C HIS A 531 10.74 -4.09 1.21
N LEU A 532 10.59 -5.38 1.54
CA LEU A 532 11.62 -6.39 1.41
C LEU A 532 11.34 -7.32 0.23
N SER A 533 12.41 -7.79 -0.41
CA SER A 533 12.34 -8.82 -1.44
C SER A 533 12.67 -10.18 -0.85
N VAL A 534 11.91 -11.21 -1.24
CA VAL A 534 12.22 -12.60 -0.86
C VAL A 534 13.53 -13.01 -1.52
N LYS A 535 14.49 -13.47 -0.72
CA LYS A 535 15.80 -13.93 -1.18
C LYS A 535 15.82 -15.44 -1.36
N GLN A 536 15.21 -16.16 -0.43
CA GLN A 536 15.19 -17.61 -0.44
C GLN A 536 14.00 -18.16 0.36
N CYS A 537 13.43 -19.28 -0.10
CA CYS A 537 12.54 -20.11 0.69
C CYS A 537 13.25 -21.45 0.94
N SER A 538 13.49 -21.80 2.20
CA SER A 538 14.28 -22.96 2.60
C SER A 538 13.50 -23.92 3.49
N ASN A 539 14.01 -25.14 3.62
CA ASN A 539 13.47 -26.19 4.50
C ASN A 539 11.99 -26.49 4.26
N LEU A 540 11.52 -26.42 3.01
CA LEU A 540 10.14 -26.80 2.70
C LEU A 540 9.98 -28.31 2.92
N ALA A 541 9.24 -28.70 3.96
CA ALA A 541 9.04 -30.10 4.32
C ALA A 541 7.57 -30.49 4.22
N VAL A 542 7.31 -31.60 3.52
CA VAL A 542 5.98 -32.21 3.42
C VAL A 542 5.78 -33.15 4.61
N LYS A 543 4.95 -32.76 5.58
CA LYS A 543 4.61 -33.60 6.73
C LYS A 543 3.44 -34.53 6.41
N LYS A 544 2.38 -33.99 5.81
CA LYS A 544 1.22 -34.75 5.32
C LYS A 544 0.52 -33.98 4.21
N GLY A 545 0.27 -34.63 3.07
CA GLY A 545 -0.46 -34.01 1.96
C GLY A 545 -1.87 -33.56 2.36
N ILE A 546 -2.36 -32.49 1.74
CA ILE A 546 -3.72 -31.97 1.96
C ILE A 546 -4.61 -32.45 0.83
N MET A 547 -5.50 -33.39 1.12
CA MET A 547 -6.56 -33.80 0.20
C MET A 547 -7.70 -32.78 0.25
N ALA A 548 -8.21 -32.39 -0.92
CA ALA A 548 -9.46 -31.66 -1.06
C ALA A 548 -10.60 -32.66 -1.32
N ALA A 549 -11.64 -32.63 -0.49
CA ALA A 549 -12.80 -33.47 -0.69
C ALA A 549 -13.68 -32.89 -1.81
N ALA A 550 -14.22 -33.74 -2.68
CA ALA A 550 -15.27 -33.34 -3.61
C ALA A 550 -16.59 -33.19 -2.85
N ASN A 551 -17.34 -32.11 -3.09
CA ASN A 551 -18.67 -31.84 -2.52
C ASN A 551 -18.72 -31.64 -1.00
N ASP A 552 -17.65 -31.10 -0.39
CA ASP A 552 -17.78 -30.62 0.99
C ASP A 552 -18.58 -29.31 0.99
N ALA A 553 -19.69 -29.27 1.74
CA ALA A 553 -20.54 -28.09 1.82
C ALA A 553 -19.82 -26.88 2.46
N LYS A 554 -18.66 -27.11 3.09
CA LYS A 554 -17.78 -26.06 3.62
C LYS A 554 -16.40 -26.17 2.97
N ARG A 555 -15.86 -25.02 2.54
CA ARG A 555 -14.48 -24.94 2.06
C ARG A 555 -13.53 -25.29 3.19
N LYS A 556 -12.53 -26.12 2.90
CA LYS A 556 -11.55 -26.57 3.89
C LYS A 556 -10.69 -25.39 4.35
N ARG A 557 -10.74 -25.07 5.65
CA ARG A 557 -9.95 -23.99 6.26
C ARG A 557 -8.56 -24.48 6.62
N LEU A 558 -7.56 -23.68 6.29
CA LEU A 558 -6.15 -23.86 6.63
C LEU A 558 -5.66 -22.61 7.36
N VAL A 559 -4.71 -22.80 8.26
CA VAL A 559 -4.09 -21.72 9.02
C VAL A 559 -2.61 -21.69 8.70
N LEU A 560 -2.14 -20.59 8.14
CA LEU A 560 -0.72 -20.31 7.96
C LEU A 560 -0.26 -19.54 9.19
N ALA A 561 0.53 -20.20 10.04
CA ALA A 561 1.13 -19.61 11.23
C ALA A 561 2.56 -19.19 10.92
N CYS A 562 2.93 -17.99 11.34
CA CYS A 562 4.26 -17.44 11.17
C CYS A 562 4.90 -17.12 12.53
N LEU A 563 6.10 -17.63 12.75
CA LEU A 563 7.01 -17.12 13.76
C LEU A 563 7.94 -16.11 13.08
N ASP A 564 7.89 -14.88 13.57
CA ASP A 564 8.49 -13.73 12.93
C ASP A 564 9.75 -13.28 13.69
N GLN A 565 10.89 -13.47 13.03
CA GLN A 565 12.22 -13.07 13.51
C GLN A 565 12.79 -11.99 12.58
N THR A 566 12.05 -10.89 12.44
CA THR A 566 12.45 -9.71 11.65
C THR A 566 13.18 -8.66 12.49
N ASP A 567 14.09 -7.90 11.86
CA ASP A 567 14.52 -6.59 12.39
C ASP A 567 13.51 -5.48 12.03
N GLY A 568 12.56 -5.77 11.13
CA GLY A 568 11.46 -4.90 10.72
C GLY A 568 11.87 -3.80 9.75
N ILE A 569 13.10 -3.80 9.23
CA ILE A 569 13.66 -2.68 8.46
C ILE A 569 14.43 -3.18 7.23
N GLU A 570 15.45 -4.03 7.41
CA GLU A 570 16.33 -4.46 6.32
C GLU A 570 16.29 -5.97 6.07
N HIS A 571 16.02 -6.77 7.10
CA HIS A 571 16.04 -8.23 7.00
C HIS A 571 14.89 -8.87 7.78
N ALA A 572 14.26 -9.88 7.17
CA ALA A 572 13.26 -10.70 7.83
C ALA A 572 13.57 -12.18 7.67
N ARG A 573 13.52 -12.94 8.77
CA ARG A 573 13.49 -14.39 8.76
C ARG A 573 12.17 -14.88 9.33
N LEU A 574 11.38 -15.53 8.50
CA LEU A 574 10.02 -15.95 8.82
C LEU A 574 9.91 -17.46 8.77
N ARG A 575 9.50 -18.09 9.87
CA ARG A 575 9.24 -19.53 9.90
C ARG A 575 7.76 -19.79 9.80
N PHE A 576 7.36 -20.53 8.78
CA PHE A 576 5.97 -20.84 8.48
C PHE A 576 5.59 -22.29 8.78
N GLU A 577 4.34 -22.44 9.22
CA GLU A 577 3.65 -23.72 9.29
C GLU A 577 2.26 -23.59 8.67
N LEU A 578 1.92 -24.49 7.74
CA LEU A 578 0.56 -24.62 7.22
C LEU A 578 -0.17 -25.72 7.97
N ARG A 579 -1.22 -25.35 8.70
CA ARG A 579 -1.98 -26.21 9.60
C ARG A 579 -3.40 -26.45 9.09
N GLY A 580 -3.94 -27.65 9.31
CA GLY A 580 -5.35 -27.96 9.11
C GLY A 580 -6.21 -27.55 10.31
N GLU A 581 -7.53 -27.76 10.22
CA GLU A 581 -8.52 -27.37 11.25
C GLU A 581 -8.25 -27.99 12.63
N GLU A 582 -7.69 -29.20 12.69
CA GLU A 582 -7.32 -29.89 13.94
C GLU A 582 -5.92 -29.51 14.45
N GLY A 583 -5.28 -28.49 13.88
CA GLY A 583 -3.94 -28.04 14.24
C GLY A 583 -2.80 -28.90 13.69
N LEU A 584 -3.12 -29.95 12.93
CA LEU A 584 -2.16 -30.82 12.23
C LEU A 584 -1.31 -29.99 11.26
N VAL A 585 0.02 -30.06 11.40
CA VAL A 585 0.97 -29.42 10.49
C VAL A 585 1.10 -30.25 9.21
N HIS A 586 0.82 -29.62 8.06
CA HIS A 586 0.92 -30.23 6.73
C HIS A 586 2.24 -29.89 6.04
N TYR A 587 2.65 -28.61 6.10
CA TYR A 587 3.87 -28.11 5.47
C TYR A 587 4.58 -27.13 6.41
N THR A 588 5.90 -27.06 6.32
CA THR A 588 6.74 -26.07 7.02
C THR A 588 7.76 -25.49 6.05
N ALA A 589 8.15 -24.24 6.20
CA ALA A 589 9.27 -23.62 5.47
C ALA A 589 9.83 -22.42 6.25
N ASP A 590 11.05 -22.01 5.94
CA ASP A 590 11.63 -20.74 6.37
C ASP A 590 11.77 -19.81 5.15
N VAL A 591 11.33 -18.55 5.25
CA VAL A 591 11.47 -17.52 4.21
C VAL A 591 12.42 -16.45 4.70
N GLU A 592 13.47 -16.19 3.91
CA GLU A 592 14.45 -15.13 4.15
C GLU A 592 14.19 -13.96 3.18
N MET A 593 14.12 -12.75 3.73
CA MET A 593 13.88 -11.51 2.98
C MET A 593 14.94 -10.46 3.29
N GLY A 594 15.19 -9.58 2.32
CA GLY A 594 16.05 -8.41 2.51
C GLY A 594 15.79 -7.31 1.48
N VAL A 595 16.36 -6.13 1.69
CA VAL A 595 16.22 -4.99 0.76
C VAL A 595 16.66 -5.34 -0.66
N ALA A 596 16.06 -4.70 -1.66
CA ALA A 596 16.27 -5.04 -3.07
C ALA A 596 17.74 -4.89 -3.50
N ARG A 597 18.46 -3.87 -3.00
CA ARG A 597 19.91 -3.70 -3.23
C ARG A 597 20.78 -4.86 -2.72
N ASP A 598 20.33 -5.55 -1.67
CA ASP A 598 20.94 -6.79 -1.18
C ASP A 598 20.46 -7.98 -2.01
N ALA A 599 19.99 -7.77 -3.25
CA ALA A 599 19.94 -8.82 -4.25
C ALA A 599 21.37 -9.32 -4.36
N VAL A 600 21.63 -10.36 -3.58
CA VAL A 600 22.96 -10.88 -3.44
C VAL A 600 23.37 -11.21 -4.87
N ARG A 601 24.47 -10.59 -5.30
CA ARG A 601 25.27 -11.09 -6.41
C ARG A 601 25.86 -12.43 -5.98
N PHE A 602 25.02 -13.38 -5.58
CA PHE A 602 25.39 -14.78 -5.57
C PHE A 602 25.64 -15.05 -7.03
N GLY A 603 26.87 -15.43 -7.38
CA GLY A 603 27.19 -15.82 -8.74
C GLY A 603 26.12 -16.79 -9.19
N VAL A 604 25.36 -16.40 -10.21
CA VAL A 604 24.32 -17.24 -10.81
C VAL A 604 24.99 -18.60 -11.08
N PRO A 605 24.56 -19.67 -10.42
CA PRO A 605 25.30 -20.92 -10.50
C PRO A 605 25.23 -21.43 -11.95
N THR A 606 26.38 -21.78 -12.52
CA THR A 606 26.40 -22.50 -13.80
C THR A 606 26.07 -23.96 -13.53
N LEU A 607 24.97 -24.46 -14.11
CA LEU A 607 24.66 -25.89 -14.07
C LEU A 607 25.20 -26.56 -15.33
N ASP A 608 26.13 -27.51 -15.16
CA ASP A 608 26.73 -28.27 -16.25
C ASP A 608 25.67 -28.91 -17.17
N ALA A 609 26.03 -29.23 -18.41
CA ALA A 609 25.15 -29.92 -19.36
C ALA A 609 24.87 -31.38 -18.95
N VAL A 610 23.70 -31.92 -19.31
CA VAL A 610 23.34 -33.31 -18.96
C VAL A 610 24.07 -34.26 -19.89
N SER A 611 24.90 -35.15 -19.33
CA SER A 611 25.40 -36.31 -20.05
C SER A 611 24.35 -37.42 -20.02
N GLY A 612 23.82 -37.82 -21.18
CA GLY A 612 22.79 -38.84 -21.26
C GLY A 612 22.37 -39.14 -22.70
N GLU A 613 21.37 -40.00 -22.82
CA GLU A 613 20.73 -40.35 -24.09
C GLU A 613 19.35 -39.68 -24.16
N ALA A 614 18.72 -39.71 -25.34
CA ALA A 614 17.33 -39.32 -25.47
C ALA A 614 16.44 -40.15 -24.55
N TRP A 615 15.35 -39.55 -24.07
CA TRP A 615 14.36 -40.29 -23.30
C TRP A 615 13.77 -41.42 -24.14
N ASN A 616 13.49 -42.56 -23.50
CA ASN A 616 12.87 -43.71 -24.16
C ASN A 616 11.33 -43.64 -24.18
N TRP A 617 10.75 -42.52 -23.73
CA TRP A 617 9.32 -42.24 -23.69
C TRP A 617 9.09 -40.84 -24.26
N GLU A 618 7.96 -40.64 -24.95
CA GLU A 618 7.51 -39.31 -25.32
C GLU A 618 6.81 -38.64 -24.13
N ILE A 619 6.74 -37.31 -24.13
CA ILE A 619 6.05 -36.58 -23.05
C ILE A 619 4.55 -36.92 -22.98
N ALA A 620 3.92 -37.26 -24.11
CA ALA A 620 2.53 -37.71 -24.15
C ALA A 620 2.32 -39.01 -23.34
N ASP A 621 3.28 -39.94 -23.40
CA ASP A 621 3.27 -41.20 -22.64
C ASP A 621 3.55 -40.97 -21.14
N ALA A 622 4.11 -39.82 -20.79
CA ALA A 622 4.32 -39.44 -19.40
C ALA A 622 3.04 -38.85 -18.78
N TYR A 623 2.24 -38.10 -19.55
CA TYR A 623 0.99 -37.47 -19.11
C TYR A 623 -0.28 -38.33 -19.30
N ASP A 624 -0.14 -39.59 -19.73
CA ASP A 624 -1.23 -40.55 -19.89
C ASP A 624 -1.87 -41.01 -18.56
N GLY A 625 -1.31 -40.60 -17.42
CA GLY A 625 -1.74 -40.98 -16.08
C GLY A 625 -0.96 -42.14 -15.46
N SER A 626 -0.15 -42.88 -16.24
CA SER A 626 0.68 -44.00 -15.76
C SER A 626 1.91 -43.51 -15.00
N LYS A 627 2.52 -42.45 -15.51
CA LYS A 627 3.69 -41.83 -14.89
C LYS A 627 3.21 -40.61 -14.16
N LEU A 628 2.97 -39.49 -14.82
CA LEU A 628 2.54 -38.25 -14.16
C LEU A 628 1.03 -38.26 -13.91
N PHE A 629 0.62 -37.69 -12.79
CA PHE A 629 -0.77 -37.58 -12.38
C PHE A 629 -1.37 -36.18 -12.62
N HIS A 630 -0.71 -35.38 -13.47
CA HIS A 630 -1.00 -33.97 -13.70
C HIS A 630 -1.93 -33.76 -14.91
N GLY A 631 -3.02 -33.04 -14.69
CA GLY A 631 -3.93 -32.53 -15.70
C GLY A 631 -3.41 -31.24 -16.35
N PRO A 632 -4.14 -30.70 -17.34
CA PRO A 632 -3.74 -29.55 -18.16
C PRO A 632 -3.11 -28.39 -17.39
N ALA A 633 -3.64 -28.02 -16.22
CA ALA A 633 -3.17 -26.87 -15.45
C ALA A 633 -1.71 -26.95 -14.97
N PHE A 634 -1.08 -28.13 -15.02
CA PHE A 634 0.32 -28.36 -14.62
C PHE A 634 1.20 -28.93 -15.74
N ARG A 635 0.70 -29.01 -16.98
CA ARG A 635 1.43 -29.60 -18.13
C ARG A 635 2.38 -28.62 -18.80
N VAL A 636 3.41 -28.20 -18.07
CA VAL A 636 4.42 -27.25 -18.57
C VAL A 636 5.53 -27.91 -19.38
N ILE A 637 5.84 -29.19 -19.15
CA ILE A 637 6.87 -29.92 -19.90
C ILE A 637 6.37 -30.16 -21.33
N ARG A 638 7.10 -29.65 -22.33
CA ARG A 638 6.79 -29.79 -23.76
C ARG A 638 7.61 -30.85 -24.45
N GLU A 639 8.86 -31.04 -24.02
CA GLU A 639 9.76 -32.00 -24.63
C GLU A 639 10.72 -32.57 -23.58
N LEU A 640 10.91 -33.89 -23.60
CA LEU A 640 11.91 -34.58 -22.78
C LEU A 640 13.18 -34.75 -23.63
N THR A 641 14.27 -34.04 -23.30
CA THR A 641 15.45 -33.99 -24.19
C THR A 641 16.46 -35.08 -23.85
N LEU A 642 17.07 -35.03 -22.66
CA LEU A 642 18.16 -35.93 -22.27
C LEU A 642 17.93 -36.55 -20.90
N ALA A 643 18.34 -37.81 -20.72
CA ALA A 643 18.37 -38.49 -19.43
C ALA A 643 19.60 -39.39 -19.29
N GLY A 644 20.22 -39.34 -18.12
CA GLY A 644 21.35 -40.17 -17.73
C GLY A 644 21.33 -40.52 -16.25
N ASN A 645 22.37 -41.20 -15.78
CA ASN A 645 22.49 -41.60 -14.37
C ASN A 645 22.74 -40.41 -13.43
N GLU A 646 23.28 -39.32 -13.96
CA GLU A 646 23.66 -38.11 -13.21
C GLU A 646 22.61 -36.99 -13.33
N GLY A 647 21.52 -37.20 -14.07
CA GLY A 647 20.48 -36.18 -14.22
C GLY A 647 19.63 -36.30 -15.47
N ALA A 648 18.81 -35.28 -15.70
CA ALA A 648 17.91 -35.19 -16.84
C ALA A 648 17.63 -33.74 -17.27
N GLU A 649 17.15 -33.55 -18.48
CA GLU A 649 16.80 -32.27 -19.08
C GLU A 649 15.46 -32.36 -19.83
N ALA A 650 14.72 -31.26 -19.82
CA ALA A 650 13.51 -31.10 -20.59
C ALA A 650 13.22 -29.61 -20.88
N ILE A 651 12.42 -29.36 -21.93
CA ILE A 651 11.98 -28.02 -22.36
C ILE A 651 10.58 -27.77 -21.81
N PHE A 652 10.41 -26.64 -21.15
CA PHE A 652 9.16 -26.20 -20.53
C PHE A 652 8.62 -24.97 -21.25
N LYS A 653 7.30 -24.79 -21.27
CA LYS A 653 6.63 -23.60 -21.81
C LYS A 653 5.21 -23.49 -21.26
N HIS A 654 4.73 -22.28 -20.98
CA HIS A 654 3.31 -22.05 -20.72
C HIS A 654 2.45 -22.22 -21.97
N ASP A 655 1.16 -22.46 -21.72
CA ASP A 655 0.03 -22.36 -22.64
C ASP A 655 -1.16 -21.75 -21.89
N GLU A 656 -2.31 -21.67 -22.55
CA GLU A 656 -3.55 -21.14 -21.98
C GLU A 656 -3.98 -21.86 -20.69
N ALA A 657 -3.78 -23.19 -20.60
CA ALA A 657 -4.17 -23.96 -19.42
C ALA A 657 -3.23 -23.73 -18.21
N THR A 658 -1.99 -23.33 -18.45
CA THR A 658 -0.96 -23.09 -17.42
C THR A 658 -0.71 -21.61 -17.14
N ALA A 659 -1.36 -20.69 -17.86
CA ALA A 659 -1.21 -19.25 -17.71
C ALA A 659 -1.60 -18.74 -16.30
N TRP A 660 -2.46 -19.47 -15.58
CA TRP A 660 -2.89 -19.11 -14.21
C TRP A 660 -1.73 -18.98 -13.21
N SER A 661 -0.62 -19.69 -13.45
CA SER A 661 0.50 -19.76 -12.51
C SER A 661 1.51 -18.63 -12.70
N PHE A 662 1.58 -18.06 -13.90
CA PHE A 662 2.53 -17.02 -14.24
C PHE A 662 2.20 -15.74 -13.48
N ARG A 663 3.19 -15.22 -12.74
CA ARG A 663 3.11 -13.91 -12.07
C ARG A 663 4.49 -13.27 -12.09
N GLU A 664 4.59 -12.09 -12.69
CA GLU A 664 5.83 -11.31 -12.72
C GLU A 664 6.37 -11.10 -11.29
N GLY A 665 7.67 -11.38 -11.09
CA GLY A 665 8.36 -11.18 -9.81
C GLY A 665 7.95 -12.13 -8.68
N ARG A 666 7.24 -13.23 -8.98
CA ARG A 666 6.81 -14.23 -7.99
C ARG A 666 7.26 -15.63 -8.39
N ILE A 667 7.07 -16.58 -7.46
CA ILE A 667 7.17 -18.01 -7.77
C ILE A 667 6.14 -18.34 -8.83
N ASP A 668 6.53 -19.17 -9.80
CA ASP A 668 5.61 -19.77 -10.76
C ASP A 668 5.31 -21.22 -10.35
N PRO A 669 4.15 -21.50 -9.72
CA PRO A 669 3.87 -22.83 -9.21
C PRO A 669 3.88 -23.92 -10.30
N ALA A 670 3.38 -23.66 -11.50
CA ALA A 670 3.33 -24.70 -12.53
C ALA A 670 4.73 -25.03 -13.07
N MET A 671 5.58 -24.01 -13.28
CA MET A 671 6.96 -24.22 -13.73
C MET A 671 7.82 -24.94 -12.69
N ILE A 672 7.69 -24.57 -11.41
CA ILE A 672 8.43 -25.22 -10.33
C ILE A 672 7.94 -26.66 -10.13
N ASP A 673 6.62 -26.90 -10.19
CA ASP A 673 6.06 -28.25 -10.11
C ASP A 673 6.51 -29.11 -11.30
N GLY A 674 6.58 -28.54 -12.50
CA GLY A 674 7.15 -29.20 -13.67
C GLY A 674 8.57 -29.73 -13.42
N GLY A 675 9.38 -29.03 -12.62
CA GLY A 675 10.69 -29.51 -12.18
C GLY A 675 10.57 -30.76 -11.31
N LEU A 676 9.62 -30.77 -10.37
CA LEU A 676 9.33 -31.94 -9.53
C LEU A 676 8.76 -33.11 -10.35
N GLN A 677 7.99 -32.83 -11.40
CA GLN A 677 7.53 -33.81 -12.37
C GLN A 677 8.72 -34.44 -13.10
N LEU A 678 9.67 -33.65 -13.59
CA LEU A 678 10.90 -34.13 -14.22
C LEU A 678 11.75 -34.96 -13.24
N ALA A 679 11.86 -34.53 -11.97
CA ALA A 679 12.56 -35.27 -10.92
C ALA A 679 11.93 -36.63 -10.66
N ARG A 680 10.60 -36.69 -10.72
CA ARG A 680 9.84 -37.93 -10.60
C ARG A 680 10.03 -38.85 -11.80
N LEU A 681 10.01 -38.33 -13.03
CA LEU A 681 10.30 -39.12 -14.23
C LEU A 681 11.72 -39.71 -14.17
N TRP A 682 12.69 -38.91 -13.74
CA TRP A 682 14.06 -39.36 -13.54
C TRP A 682 14.15 -40.43 -12.43
N GLY A 683 13.44 -40.26 -11.32
CA GLY A 683 13.32 -41.27 -10.27
C GLY A 683 12.76 -42.62 -10.75
N ILE A 684 11.72 -42.60 -11.59
CA ILE A 684 11.16 -43.81 -12.22
C ILE A 684 12.21 -44.49 -13.10
N ARG A 685 12.99 -43.73 -13.86
CA ARG A 685 14.10 -44.29 -14.66
C ARG A 685 15.16 -44.95 -13.78
N MET A 686 15.50 -44.34 -12.64
CA MET A 686 16.55 -44.83 -11.75
C MET A 686 16.14 -46.06 -10.94
N PHE A 687 14.88 -46.13 -10.50
CA PHE A 687 14.42 -47.16 -9.56
C PHE A 687 13.39 -48.14 -10.12
N GLY A 688 12.78 -47.83 -11.26
CA GLY A 688 11.61 -48.55 -11.78
C GLY A 688 10.32 -48.32 -10.99
N GLU A 689 10.36 -47.44 -9.99
CA GLU A 689 9.27 -47.19 -9.04
C GLU A 689 8.93 -45.70 -8.99
N THR A 690 7.72 -45.36 -8.59
CA THR A 690 7.30 -43.96 -8.49
C THR A 690 7.86 -43.30 -7.23
N THR A 691 8.22 -42.02 -7.36
CA THR A 691 8.73 -41.20 -6.25
C THR A 691 7.88 -39.96 -6.01
N LEU A 692 7.81 -39.48 -4.77
CA LEU A 692 7.17 -38.20 -4.43
C LEU A 692 8.14 -37.27 -3.68
N PRO A 693 7.99 -35.94 -3.84
CA PRO A 693 8.80 -34.97 -3.12
C PRO A 693 8.44 -34.96 -1.63
N THR A 694 9.46 -34.99 -0.77
CA THR A 694 9.28 -34.90 0.69
C THR A 694 9.92 -33.65 1.29
N VAL A 695 11.02 -33.18 0.69
CA VAL A 695 11.78 -32.00 1.14
C VAL A 695 12.29 -31.24 -0.08
N ILE A 696 12.22 -29.92 -0.02
CA ILE A 696 12.97 -29.01 -0.88
C ILE A 696 13.87 -28.19 0.06
N GLY A 697 15.19 -28.37 -0.06
CA GLY A 697 16.16 -27.72 0.82
C GLY A 697 16.14 -26.21 0.67
N SER A 698 16.18 -25.71 -0.57
CA SER A 698 15.95 -24.29 -0.85
C SER A 698 15.43 -24.03 -2.26
N HIS A 699 14.68 -22.94 -2.40
CA HIS A 699 14.26 -22.32 -3.64
C HIS A 699 14.80 -20.88 -3.69
N SER A 700 15.48 -20.55 -4.78
CA SER A 700 15.98 -19.19 -5.07
C SER A 700 15.48 -18.78 -6.45
N ALA A 701 14.88 -17.59 -6.55
CA ALA A 701 14.50 -16.99 -7.83
C ALA A 701 15.36 -15.73 -8.06
N TYR A 702 16.09 -15.72 -9.17
CA TYR A 702 16.98 -14.61 -9.54
C TYR A 702 16.29 -13.62 -10.47
N ARG A 703 15.40 -14.13 -11.34
CA ARG A 703 14.59 -13.39 -12.30
C ARG A 703 13.23 -14.07 -12.46
N SER A 704 12.25 -13.35 -13.01
CA SER A 704 10.97 -13.95 -13.41
C SER A 704 11.19 -15.00 -14.49
N MET A 705 10.47 -16.12 -14.40
CA MET A 705 10.35 -17.06 -15.53
C MET A 705 9.73 -16.34 -16.74
N PRO A 706 10.08 -16.70 -17.98
CA PRO A 706 9.43 -16.13 -19.15
C PRO A 706 8.01 -16.70 -19.31
N GLU A 707 7.04 -15.83 -19.58
CA GLU A 707 5.65 -16.22 -19.84
C GLU A 707 5.49 -16.94 -21.19
N ASN A 708 6.03 -16.34 -22.25
CA ASN A 708 5.75 -16.74 -23.63
C ASN A 708 6.90 -17.49 -24.32
N GLU A 709 8.04 -17.61 -23.65
CA GLU A 709 9.24 -18.26 -24.18
C GLU A 709 9.43 -19.65 -23.58
N SER A 710 10.20 -20.49 -24.28
CA SER A 710 10.57 -21.80 -23.76
C SER A 710 11.74 -21.67 -22.80
N ILE A 711 11.75 -22.49 -21.76
CA ILE A 711 12.79 -22.51 -20.75
C ILE A 711 13.31 -23.95 -20.55
N ILE A 712 14.61 -24.10 -20.35
CA ILE A 712 15.21 -25.42 -20.14
C ILE A 712 15.25 -25.71 -18.64
N CYS A 713 14.73 -26.85 -18.22
CA CYS A 713 14.90 -27.34 -16.84
C CYS A 713 15.91 -28.49 -16.83
N ARG A 714 16.93 -28.38 -15.97
CA ARG A 714 17.94 -29.42 -15.75
C ARG A 714 17.90 -29.94 -14.34
N ILE A 715 18.09 -31.24 -14.20
CA ILE A 715 18.26 -31.96 -12.94
C ILE A 715 19.67 -32.50 -12.87
N ARG A 716 20.30 -32.37 -11.70
CA ARG A 716 21.58 -32.99 -11.35
C ARG A 716 21.45 -33.81 -10.09
N SER A 717 21.88 -35.06 -10.16
CA SER A 717 22.04 -35.89 -8.97
C SER A 717 23.09 -35.28 -8.06
N LYS A 718 22.76 -35.04 -6.78
CA LYS A 718 23.77 -34.82 -5.74
C LYS A 718 24.11 -36.12 -5.05
N ARG A 719 23.08 -36.91 -4.72
CA ARG A 719 23.18 -38.22 -4.06
C ARG A 719 21.96 -39.06 -4.43
N HIS A 720 22.13 -40.36 -4.61
CA HIS A 720 21.01 -41.30 -4.64
C HIS A 720 21.27 -42.45 -3.66
N GLY A 721 20.26 -42.78 -2.85
CA GLY A 721 20.25 -43.92 -1.95
C GLY A 721 19.38 -45.06 -2.49
N ARG A 722 19.21 -46.11 -1.69
CA ARG A 722 18.39 -47.27 -2.06
C ARG A 722 16.90 -46.94 -2.26
N TYR A 723 16.40 -45.88 -1.62
CA TYR A 723 14.97 -45.54 -1.58
C TYR A 723 14.67 -44.05 -1.83
N LYS A 724 15.69 -43.25 -2.16
CA LYS A 724 15.52 -41.81 -2.39
C LYS A 724 16.57 -41.22 -3.33
N THR A 725 16.21 -40.17 -4.06
CA THR A 725 17.16 -39.29 -4.73
C THR A 725 17.23 -37.93 -4.04
N VAL A 726 18.39 -37.29 -4.11
CA VAL A 726 18.64 -35.91 -3.73
C VAL A 726 19.25 -35.19 -4.93
N SER A 727 18.56 -34.18 -5.44
CA SER A 727 18.97 -33.49 -6.67
C SER A 727 18.94 -31.97 -6.55
N GLN A 728 19.69 -31.32 -7.43
CA GLN A 728 19.55 -29.89 -7.76
C GLN A 728 18.77 -29.76 -9.06
N LEU A 729 17.88 -28.77 -9.11
CA LEU A 729 17.18 -28.39 -10.33
C LEU A 729 17.48 -26.92 -10.65
N ALA A 730 17.65 -26.60 -11.93
CA ALA A 730 17.80 -25.23 -12.38
C ALA A 730 17.00 -24.99 -13.66
N TRP A 731 16.45 -23.80 -13.78
CA TRP A 731 15.77 -23.32 -14.98
C TRP A 731 16.65 -22.30 -15.68
N LEU A 732 16.87 -22.48 -16.98
CA LEU A 732 17.78 -21.69 -17.79
C LEU A 732 17.03 -21.03 -18.94
N ASP A 733 17.20 -19.72 -19.10
CA ASP A 733 16.61 -18.93 -20.19
C ASP A 733 17.22 -19.29 -21.57
N GLY A 734 16.74 -18.64 -22.62
CA GLY A 734 17.23 -18.86 -23.99
C GLY A 734 18.72 -18.52 -24.19
N GLN A 735 19.33 -17.80 -23.25
CA GLN A 735 20.75 -17.48 -23.22
C GLN A 735 21.57 -18.47 -22.39
N GLY A 736 20.91 -19.42 -21.72
CA GLY A 736 21.54 -20.41 -20.85
C GLY A 736 21.86 -19.89 -19.45
N GLU A 737 21.31 -18.74 -19.06
CA GLU A 737 21.50 -18.15 -17.73
C GLU A 737 20.42 -18.68 -16.77
N VAL A 738 20.81 -18.99 -15.53
CA VAL A 738 19.85 -19.52 -14.53
C VAL A 738 18.90 -18.41 -14.08
N VAL A 739 17.59 -18.69 -14.10
CA VAL A 739 16.55 -17.77 -13.63
C VAL A 739 16.01 -18.18 -12.26
N ALA A 740 16.01 -19.46 -11.94
CA ALA A 740 15.66 -20.00 -10.63
C ALA A 740 16.31 -21.37 -10.40
N GLU A 741 16.38 -21.79 -9.13
CA GLU A 741 16.88 -23.10 -8.75
C GLU A 741 16.15 -23.70 -7.55
N LEU A 742 16.17 -25.04 -7.49
CA LEU A 742 15.88 -25.81 -6.29
C LEU A 742 17.11 -26.60 -5.87
N LEU A 743 17.51 -26.48 -4.60
CA LEU A 743 18.59 -27.27 -4.01
C LEU A 743 18.04 -28.34 -3.07
N ASP A 744 18.76 -29.47 -3.03
CA ASP A 744 18.52 -30.58 -2.11
C ASP A 744 17.07 -31.07 -2.13
N VAL A 745 16.53 -31.23 -3.35
CA VAL A 745 15.20 -31.81 -3.57
C VAL A 745 15.26 -33.30 -3.30
N GLU A 746 14.56 -33.73 -2.24
CA GLU A 746 14.48 -35.14 -1.86
C GLU A 746 13.21 -35.78 -2.42
N MET A 747 13.38 -36.80 -3.26
CA MET A 747 12.29 -37.63 -3.80
C MET A 747 12.38 -39.03 -3.18
N HIS A 748 11.31 -39.51 -2.55
CA HIS A 748 11.27 -40.85 -1.92
C HIS A 748 10.38 -41.81 -2.71
N ILE A 749 10.79 -43.08 -2.78
CA ILE A 749 9.97 -44.16 -3.36
C ILE A 749 8.68 -44.31 -2.54
N VAL A 750 7.54 -44.37 -3.24
CA VAL A 750 6.24 -44.67 -2.63
C VAL A 750 5.89 -46.10 -3.00
N ALA A 751 5.82 -47.00 -2.01
CA ALA A 751 5.38 -48.37 -2.24
C ALA A 751 3.95 -48.37 -2.80
N GLY A 752 3.75 -49.14 -3.89
CA GLY A 752 2.59 -49.08 -4.80
C GLY A 752 1.25 -48.67 -4.17
N GLN A 753 0.68 -47.58 -4.69
CA GLN A 753 -0.72 -47.20 -4.49
C GLN A 753 -1.65 -47.97 -5.41
#